data_AF-A0A4Q2XE90-F1
#
_entry.id   AF-A0A4Q2XE90-F1
#
_cell.length_a   1.000
_cell.length_b   1.000
_cell.length_c   1.000
_cell.angle_alpha   90.00
_cell.angle_beta   90.00
_cell.angle_gamma   90.00
#
_symmetry.space_group_name_H-M   'P 1'
#
loop_
_entity.id
_entity.type
_entity.pdbx_description
1 polymer ?
#
loop_
_entity_poly.entity_id
_entity_poly.type
_entity_poly.pdbx_seq_one_letter_code
_entity_poly.pdbx_strand_id
1 'polypeptide(L)'
;MAPFHISKGILLLLLVIIVRMPALAEDEVRLSLPALRETASVKSPVGLAFRVEGTVRAVGAGRRFIAVDDGNMTEMLEVMSVPENIRPGQRVLIRGANSAVNRGPMGIRLGSTPVVEIDGMHPPVARSGKVFLREGMREFRVEWFNGNSGGELRLEYECADSGTPVPRQKIPPDLFYHRQPGTEAFAPGLEYSAYTLPFMRMLPAFSSLVPERRGVVPDLDPEVRSRPEMSALVFDGFLKVPVSGTYQFHLTSDDGARLFITDTPVSIEVTGEQQLDLPESALKPGTVDRWATFEGTVTFASELKNRLEMEVSGNSQTFHVMVADRNGLDPVSVLHKRIRVTGIRKNSGILAIDSGQIEVMDENTGEEEVLRRIVEIRQLQPDEAAKPCEVEIQGIVTMVAPKSIVLQDATGGVFIHYLPTGPENVPHVSEMWRIRGRTGPGDFSPVIHVHESQCVGYGLLPRPVQPTRQQLASGSLDAELVEIEGVVTSVGDYDIRLLTRGGNVLVQSDEIYDLPTRLMPVAERTALLGSVVRLRGVYRANWDAVTGSVRSAELMLGNCTMSVDVPALEDPYSSPSVKPSDLLLFTSHPTALKRVRVTGQLLYARPPELFLFDGTSGFRVMMRNSPTLEPGDQVEAAGFVQLGGPSPVLMESLARKTGHSPPPPPVKVEADDLPDPKLDSMRVEVVGTLLSDTMRLDERALEIWAGKNRFVAFLPPGASMPVIERDSIVRLTGVYISATEDRTLSGSDPFEMRLNDLSGITVIKRGPWWTTRHTVGVVAVLSSGLVLAFFWVTLLRRTVAKRSNELAVEIEERELVERHRAMEQERSRMAKDLHDELGAGLTEAGILSSLMRNPAVPADQKDGYLAQLSDLCCTLVTGLDEIVWAVNPRYDSVADLAGYFSLIAQRFLKLAGIHCRLKIDDAITAHHLDSRTRHGIFLAFKEALNNIVRHSGATEVRLTIEVVEGALVISLADNGCGIGETSGLPGSDGLRNMDERIQSLGGTCVIETQSGSGTTVRFRFKLLDKTP
;
A
#
# COMPACT_ATOMS: atom_id res chain seq x y z
N MET A 1 45.82 16.36 8.73
CA MET A 1 46.98 16.31 9.64
C MET A 1 46.69 17.17 10.86
N ALA A 2 46.78 16.57 12.05
CA ALA A 2 46.76 17.18 13.40
C ALA A 2 45.44 17.83 13.90
N PRO A 3 45.18 17.84 15.24
CA PRO A 3 43.89 17.43 15.83
C PRO A 3 43.27 18.48 16.79
N PHE A 4 42.06 18.25 17.30
CA PHE A 4 41.63 18.80 18.59
C PHE A 4 40.77 17.82 19.41
N HIS A 5 41.12 17.79 20.70
CA HIS A 5 40.67 16.94 21.79
C HIS A 5 39.17 17.03 22.11
N ILE A 6 38.55 15.87 22.40
CA ILE A 6 37.40 15.79 23.30
C ILE A 6 37.72 14.81 24.44
N SER A 7 37.29 15.22 25.63
CA SER A 7 37.60 14.74 26.98
C SER A 7 37.37 13.24 27.21
N LYS A 8 38.29 12.65 28.00
CA LYS A 8 38.33 11.26 28.51
C LYS A 8 37.11 10.82 29.35
N GLY A 9 36.09 11.65 29.52
CA GLY A 9 34.86 11.30 30.25
C GLY A 9 33.83 10.49 29.43
N ILE A 10 33.88 10.54 28.09
CA ILE A 10 32.84 9.93 27.23
C ILE A 10 33.25 8.54 26.70
N LEU A 11 34.55 8.22 26.75
CA LEU A 11 35.07 6.95 26.22
C LEU A 11 34.91 5.76 27.19
N LEU A 12 34.59 6.01 28.47
CA LEU A 12 34.37 4.96 29.46
C LEU A 12 32.92 4.44 29.49
N LEU A 13 31.97 5.19 28.92
CA LEU A 13 30.55 4.78 28.87
C LEU A 13 30.22 3.90 27.66
N LEU A 14 31.09 3.88 26.64
CA LEU A 14 30.87 3.19 25.37
C LEU A 14 31.51 1.80 25.27
N LEU A 15 32.22 1.34 26.31
CA LEU A 15 32.96 0.08 26.29
C LEU A 15 32.35 -1.07 27.11
N VAL A 16 31.13 -0.93 27.64
CA VAL A 16 30.50 -1.97 28.50
C VAL A 16 29.36 -2.75 27.81
N ILE A 17 28.91 -2.38 26.60
CA ILE A 17 27.79 -3.09 25.92
C ILE A 17 28.24 -3.73 24.61
N ILE A 18 29.33 -4.52 24.61
CA ILE A 18 29.58 -5.58 23.62
C ILE A 18 30.42 -6.70 24.27
N VAL A 19 29.80 -7.59 25.06
CA VAL A 19 30.28 -8.97 25.25
C VAL A 19 29.08 -9.89 25.48
N ARG A 20 28.88 -10.83 24.53
CA ARG A 20 28.05 -12.05 24.73
C ARG A 20 28.82 -13.01 25.63
N MET A 21 28.30 -13.28 26.83
CA MET A 21 28.64 -14.44 27.67
C MET A 21 27.42 -14.82 28.55
N PRO A 22 27.31 -16.08 29.02
CA PRO A 22 26.06 -16.68 29.47
C PRO A 22 25.62 -16.17 30.85
N ALA A 23 24.30 -16.21 31.08
CA ALA A 23 23.62 -15.76 32.28
C ALA A 23 24.16 -16.46 33.55
N LEU A 24 25.01 -15.74 34.28
CA LEU A 24 25.20 -15.89 35.73
C LEU A 24 24.45 -14.74 36.39
N ALA A 25 23.75 -15.04 37.48
CA ALA A 25 22.87 -14.12 38.21
C ALA A 25 23.54 -12.76 38.49
N GLU A 26 23.04 -11.69 37.87
CA GLU A 26 23.44 -10.31 38.19
C GLU A 26 22.70 -9.82 39.45
N ASP A 27 23.45 -9.19 40.36
CA ASP A 27 22.94 -8.57 41.59
C ASP A 27 21.95 -7.42 41.29
N GLU A 28 20.82 -7.36 42.00
CA GLU A 28 19.81 -6.30 41.88
C GLU A 28 20.40 -4.90 42.17
N VAL A 29 20.34 -3.97 41.20
CA VAL A 29 20.79 -2.58 41.41
C VAL A 29 19.71 -1.77 42.12
N ARG A 30 20.05 -1.13 43.25
CA ARG A 30 19.13 -0.21 43.95
C ARG A 30 19.02 1.11 43.18
N LEU A 31 17.82 1.46 42.72
CA LEU A 31 17.54 2.68 41.98
C LEU A 31 16.61 3.61 42.76
N SER A 32 16.81 4.91 42.61
CA SER A 32 15.82 5.92 42.99
C SER A 32 14.77 6.07 41.87
N LEU A 33 13.59 6.62 42.18
CA LEU A 33 12.56 6.88 41.16
C LEU A 33 13.05 7.83 40.04
N PRO A 34 13.85 8.88 40.31
CA PRO A 34 14.43 9.70 39.25
C PRO A 34 15.34 8.90 38.31
N ALA A 35 16.18 8.01 38.84
CA ALA A 35 17.08 7.18 38.03
C ALA A 35 16.31 6.13 37.21
N LEU A 36 15.24 5.56 37.80
CA LEU A 36 14.35 4.64 37.09
C LEU A 36 13.63 5.37 35.93
N ARG A 37 13.19 6.60 36.15
CA ARG A 37 12.56 7.44 35.12
C ARG A 37 13.50 7.83 34.00
N GLU A 38 14.75 8.17 34.32
CA GLU A 38 15.78 8.46 33.32
C GLU A 38 16.04 7.22 32.45
N THR A 39 16.14 6.05 33.08
CA THR A 39 16.30 4.77 32.35
C THR A 39 15.11 4.46 31.45
N ALA A 40 13.88 4.74 31.92
CA ALA A 40 12.65 4.60 31.14
C ALA A 40 12.58 5.53 29.92
N SER A 41 13.36 6.62 29.89
CA SER A 41 13.32 7.62 28.81
C SER A 41 14.10 7.24 27.54
N VAL A 42 14.82 6.13 27.56
CA VAL A 42 15.57 5.59 26.41
C VAL A 42 14.60 5.01 25.36
N LYS A 43 14.88 5.21 24.06
CA LYS A 43 13.99 4.87 22.93
C LYS A 43 13.65 3.39 22.74
N SER A 44 14.31 2.47 23.46
CA SER A 44 14.11 1.02 23.31
C SER A 44 13.97 0.37 24.68
N PRO A 45 13.13 -0.68 24.83
CA PRO A 45 12.98 -1.43 26.07
C PRO A 45 14.33 -1.88 26.63
N VAL A 46 14.68 -1.36 27.81
CA VAL A 46 15.86 -1.81 28.54
C VAL A 46 15.42 -2.90 29.49
N GLY A 47 15.91 -4.12 29.29
CA GLY A 47 15.83 -5.18 30.29
C GLY A 47 16.78 -4.85 31.44
N LEU A 48 16.23 -4.63 32.63
CA LEU A 48 16.99 -4.17 33.79
C LEU A 48 16.61 -4.97 35.04
N ALA A 49 17.63 -5.40 35.79
CA ALA A 49 17.45 -5.85 37.16
C ALA A 49 17.45 -4.63 38.10
N PHE A 50 16.33 -4.33 38.74
CA PHE A 50 16.21 -3.15 39.61
C PHE A 50 15.48 -3.45 40.91
N ARG A 51 15.80 -2.63 41.92
CA ARG A 51 15.10 -2.58 43.20
C ARG A 51 14.80 -1.12 43.58
N VAL A 52 13.53 -0.77 43.69
CA VAL A 52 13.04 0.56 44.12
C VAL A 52 12.27 0.43 45.43
N GLU A 53 12.48 1.37 46.34
CA GLU A 53 11.81 1.41 47.63
C GLU A 53 11.12 2.77 47.80
N GLY A 54 9.87 2.77 48.25
CA GLY A 54 9.13 4.00 48.47
C GLY A 54 7.77 3.76 49.11
N THR A 55 7.08 4.84 49.44
CA THR A 55 5.79 4.82 50.12
C THR A 55 4.67 4.94 49.11
N VAL A 56 3.69 4.05 49.20
CA VAL A 56 2.54 4.01 48.29
C VAL A 56 1.61 5.19 48.61
N ARG A 57 1.45 6.10 47.65
CA ARG A 57 0.54 7.24 47.75
C ARG A 57 -0.88 6.86 47.34
N ALA A 58 -1.02 6.03 46.31
CA ALA A 58 -2.31 5.47 45.88
C ALA A 58 -2.13 4.23 45.01
N VAL A 59 -3.19 3.42 44.92
CA VAL A 59 -3.29 2.23 44.07
C VAL A 59 -4.59 2.34 43.27
N GLY A 60 -4.53 2.16 41.96
CA GLY A 60 -5.72 2.23 41.10
C GLY A 60 -6.67 1.04 41.31
N ALA A 61 -7.96 1.25 41.10
CA ALA A 61 -9.01 0.25 41.27
C ALA A 61 -8.80 -1.00 40.41
N GLY A 62 -8.40 -0.84 39.14
CA GLY A 62 -8.02 -1.94 38.25
C GLY A 62 -6.69 -2.63 38.62
N ARG A 63 -6.04 -2.21 39.72
CA ARG A 63 -4.75 -2.69 40.23
C ARG A 63 -3.64 -2.74 39.19
N ARG A 64 -3.66 -1.86 38.19
CA ARG A 64 -2.59 -1.74 37.17
C ARG A 64 -1.65 -0.57 37.42
N PHE A 65 -2.08 0.41 38.20
CA PHE A 65 -1.33 1.61 38.50
C PHE A 65 -1.06 1.72 40.00
N ILE A 66 0.15 2.12 40.35
CA ILE A 66 0.56 2.44 41.72
C ILE A 66 1.37 3.73 41.70
N ALA A 67 1.03 4.71 42.55
CA ALA A 67 1.85 5.89 42.77
C ALA A 67 2.75 5.65 43.98
N VAL A 68 4.05 5.83 43.78
CA VAL A 68 5.08 5.59 44.80
C VAL A 68 5.90 6.85 44.99
N ASP A 69 6.20 7.16 46.26
CA ASP A 69 7.02 8.31 46.67
C ASP A 69 8.29 7.80 47.35
N ASP A 70 9.47 8.10 46.78
CA ASP A 70 10.77 7.70 47.33
C ASP A 70 11.39 8.78 48.25
N GLY A 71 10.68 9.87 48.51
CA GLY A 71 11.14 11.05 49.24
C GLY A 71 11.76 12.13 48.35
N ASN A 72 12.24 11.79 47.15
CA ASN A 72 12.75 12.74 46.16
C ASN A 72 11.67 13.13 45.15
N MET A 73 10.78 12.21 44.82
CA MET A 73 9.67 12.44 43.91
C MET A 73 8.57 11.40 44.09
N THR A 74 7.38 11.72 43.61
CA THR A 74 6.29 10.78 43.41
C THR A 74 6.17 10.45 41.92
N GLU A 75 6.17 9.16 41.58
CA GLU A 75 5.95 8.71 40.21
C GLU A 75 4.85 7.64 40.14
N MET A 76 4.15 7.61 39.00
CA MET A 76 3.20 6.55 38.72
C MET A 76 3.88 5.40 37.98
N LEU A 77 3.69 4.19 38.48
CA LEU A 77 4.18 2.95 37.89
C LEU A 77 3.00 2.15 37.34
N GLU A 78 3.08 1.78 36.07
CA GLU A 78 2.17 0.86 35.39
C GLU A 78 2.78 -0.55 35.46
N VAL A 79 2.09 -1.47 36.14
CA VAL A 79 2.47 -2.88 36.30
C VAL A 79 1.34 -3.78 35.83
N MET A 80 1.62 -5.05 35.55
CA MET A 80 0.57 -5.98 35.10
C MET A 80 -0.53 -6.19 36.13
N SER A 81 -0.15 -6.32 37.40
CA SER A 81 -1.07 -6.35 38.53
C SER A 81 -0.35 -5.96 39.84
N VAL A 82 -0.97 -5.08 40.62
CA VAL A 82 -0.55 -4.71 41.97
C VAL A 82 -1.17 -5.70 42.96
N PRO A 83 -0.38 -6.37 43.82
CA PRO A 83 -0.88 -7.38 44.74
C PRO A 83 -2.00 -6.88 45.67
N GLU A 84 -2.90 -7.79 46.04
CA GLU A 84 -4.12 -7.44 46.78
C GLU A 84 -3.88 -6.92 48.19
N ASN A 85 -2.71 -7.17 48.76
CA ASN A 85 -2.32 -6.71 50.10
C ASN A 85 -1.75 -5.28 50.11
N ILE A 86 -1.43 -4.69 48.95
CA ILE A 86 -0.83 -3.35 48.88
C ILE A 86 -1.88 -2.26 49.11
N ARG A 87 -1.62 -1.35 50.04
CA ARG A 87 -2.50 -0.23 50.41
C ARG A 87 -1.72 1.09 50.47
N PRO A 88 -2.38 2.25 50.26
CA PRO A 88 -1.78 3.55 50.52
C PRO A 88 -1.22 3.66 51.96
N GLY A 89 -0.06 4.29 52.12
CA GLY A 89 0.65 4.41 53.40
C GLY A 89 1.61 3.26 53.70
N GLN A 90 1.61 2.18 52.91
CA GLN A 90 2.63 1.14 53.05
C GLN A 90 3.91 1.54 52.35
N ARG A 91 5.04 1.20 52.95
CA ARG A 91 6.36 1.28 52.33
C ARG A 91 6.61 -0.01 51.58
N VAL A 92 6.75 0.07 50.27
CA VAL A 92 6.88 -1.08 49.38
C VAL A 92 8.26 -1.15 48.75
N LEU A 93 8.65 -2.38 48.48
CA LEU A 93 9.81 -2.72 47.71
C LEU A 93 9.40 -3.35 46.39
N ILE A 94 9.80 -2.70 45.30
CA ILE A 94 9.49 -3.11 43.94
C ILE A 94 10.77 -3.67 43.33
N ARG A 95 10.75 -4.95 42.97
CA ARG A 95 11.86 -5.63 42.30
C ARG A 95 11.43 -6.10 40.92
N GLY A 96 12.28 -5.84 39.93
CA GLY A 96 12.18 -6.45 38.61
C GLY A 96 13.45 -7.24 38.34
N ALA A 97 13.33 -8.56 38.09
CA ALA A 97 14.43 -9.37 37.60
C ALA A 97 14.38 -9.35 36.07
N ASN A 98 15.32 -8.63 35.43
CA ASN A 98 15.36 -8.46 33.97
C ASN A 98 14.03 -7.97 33.36
N SER A 99 13.42 -6.97 33.99
CA SER A 99 12.14 -6.41 33.56
C SER A 99 12.35 -5.26 32.58
N ALA A 100 11.49 -5.17 31.55
CA ALA A 100 11.45 -4.02 30.66
C ALA A 100 11.00 -2.78 31.43
N VAL A 101 11.87 -1.77 31.45
CA VAL A 101 11.57 -0.44 31.98
C VAL A 101 11.39 0.52 30.80
N ASN A 102 10.20 1.07 30.64
CA ASN A 102 9.88 1.97 29.53
C ASN A 102 9.03 3.15 30.00
N ARG A 103 9.06 4.25 29.24
CA ARG A 103 8.13 5.35 29.43
C ARG A 103 6.75 4.95 28.88
N GLY A 104 5.81 4.72 29.78
CA GLY A 104 4.39 4.55 29.45
C GLY A 104 3.73 5.90 29.16
N PRO A 105 2.48 5.90 28.67
CA PRO A 105 1.75 7.13 28.35
C PRO A 105 1.54 8.00 29.58
N MET A 106 1.36 7.40 30.76
CA MET A 106 0.98 8.10 32.01
C MET A 106 2.08 8.04 33.09
N GLY A 107 3.11 7.23 32.93
CA GLY A 107 4.11 6.98 33.97
C GLY A 107 5.21 6.04 33.49
N ILE A 108 5.92 5.40 34.41
CA ILE A 108 6.90 4.37 34.07
C ILE A 108 6.17 3.04 33.94
N ARG A 109 6.32 2.36 32.80
CA ARG A 109 5.82 1.01 32.59
C ARG A 109 6.89 0.00 32.96
N LEU A 110 6.50 -0.94 33.82
CA LEU A 110 7.34 -2.05 34.27
C LEU A 110 6.65 -3.35 33.82
N GLY A 111 7.31 -4.12 32.96
CA GLY A 111 6.72 -5.33 32.39
C GLY A 111 7.75 -6.29 31.80
N SER A 112 7.30 -7.30 31.07
CA SER A 112 8.16 -8.26 30.36
C SER A 112 8.41 -7.84 28.91
N THR A 113 9.62 -8.11 28.40
CA THR A 113 9.91 -8.04 26.96
C THR A 113 9.19 -9.17 26.22
N PRO A 114 8.65 -8.93 25.01
CA PRO A 114 8.06 -10.01 24.23
C PRO A 114 9.11 -11.10 23.94
N VAL A 115 8.75 -12.35 24.16
CA VAL A 115 9.59 -13.52 23.83
C VAL A 115 9.70 -13.65 22.32
N VAL A 116 8.61 -13.37 21.59
CA VAL A 116 8.59 -13.31 20.12
C VAL A 116 7.79 -12.10 19.68
N GLU A 117 8.30 -11.34 18.70
CA GLU A 117 7.63 -10.20 18.10
C GLU A 117 7.73 -10.24 16.57
N ILE A 118 6.55 -10.16 15.95
CA ILE A 118 6.28 -10.09 14.52
C ILE A 118 5.37 -8.87 14.36
N ASP A 119 5.79 -7.83 13.64
CA ASP A 119 5.00 -6.61 13.44
C ASP A 119 5.11 -6.14 11.99
N GLY A 120 4.05 -5.53 11.47
CA GLY A 120 3.86 -5.26 10.06
C GLY A 120 2.81 -6.15 9.39
N MET A 121 2.45 -5.83 8.14
CA MET A 121 1.71 -6.73 7.25
C MET A 121 2.68 -7.49 6.36
N HIS A 122 2.61 -8.81 6.34
CA HIS A 122 3.47 -9.65 5.52
C HIS A 122 2.75 -10.97 5.12
N PRO A 123 3.38 -11.90 4.41
CA PRO A 123 2.92 -13.28 4.34
C PRO A 123 3.19 -14.03 5.66
N PRO A 124 2.66 -15.23 5.90
CA PRO A 124 2.99 -16.04 7.08
C PRO A 124 4.50 -16.16 7.34
N VAL A 125 4.96 -15.61 8.46
CA VAL A 125 6.35 -15.68 8.94
C VAL A 125 6.38 -16.33 10.32
N ALA A 126 7.30 -17.27 10.50
CA ALA A 126 7.59 -17.87 11.80
C ALA A 126 8.82 -17.20 12.43
N ARG A 127 8.69 -16.73 13.67
CA ARG A 127 9.83 -16.29 14.50
C ARG A 127 9.88 -17.09 15.78
N SER A 128 11.06 -17.18 16.39
CA SER A 128 11.23 -17.91 17.63
C SER A 128 12.05 -17.16 18.67
N GLY A 129 11.76 -17.41 19.93
CA GLY A 129 12.44 -16.82 21.07
C GLY A 129 12.57 -17.80 22.22
N LYS A 130 13.61 -17.63 23.03
CA LYS A 130 13.90 -18.50 24.18
C LYS A 130 13.61 -17.78 25.48
N VAL A 131 13.03 -18.50 26.43
CA VAL A 131 12.80 -18.02 27.80
C VAL A 131 12.98 -19.20 28.77
N PHE A 132 13.70 -18.96 29.86
CA PHE A 132 13.78 -19.93 30.95
C PHE A 132 12.49 -19.86 31.76
N LEU A 133 11.83 -20.99 32.01
CA LEU A 133 10.63 -21.09 32.81
C LEU A 133 10.81 -22.15 33.88
N ARG A 134 10.49 -21.81 35.13
CA ARG A 134 10.34 -22.77 36.23
C ARG A 134 9.02 -23.55 36.06
N GLU A 135 8.93 -24.72 36.67
CA GLU A 135 7.72 -25.54 36.73
C GLU A 135 6.55 -24.80 37.45
N GLY A 136 5.33 -24.95 36.94
CA GLY A 136 4.12 -24.34 37.50
C GLY A 136 3.43 -23.33 36.58
N MET A 137 2.48 -22.54 37.11
CA MET A 137 1.71 -21.57 36.30
C MET A 137 2.54 -20.34 35.96
N ARG A 138 2.65 -20.01 34.68
CA ARG A 138 3.36 -18.81 34.17
C ARG A 138 2.41 -17.93 33.40
N GLU A 139 2.51 -16.62 33.59
CA GLU A 139 1.65 -15.70 32.85
C GLU A 139 1.92 -15.82 31.36
N PHE A 140 0.84 -15.80 30.59
CA PHE A 140 0.84 -16.04 29.18
C PHE A 140 -0.06 -15.01 28.50
N ARG A 141 0.50 -14.30 27.52
CA ARG A 141 -0.27 -13.39 26.67
C ARG A 141 0.17 -13.50 25.22
N VAL A 142 -0.79 -13.56 24.31
CA VAL A 142 -0.58 -13.40 22.87
C VAL A 142 -1.42 -12.25 22.36
N GLU A 143 -0.78 -11.28 21.73
CA GLU A 143 -1.44 -10.19 21.00
C GLU A 143 -1.33 -10.50 19.50
N TRP A 144 -2.43 -10.44 18.77
CA TRP A 144 -2.48 -10.75 17.35
C TRP A 144 -3.33 -9.74 16.59
N PHE A 145 -2.90 -9.36 15.40
CA PHE A 145 -3.59 -8.52 14.44
C PHE A 145 -3.63 -9.23 13.10
N ASN A 146 -4.76 -9.11 12.41
CA ASN A 146 -5.01 -9.69 11.11
C ASN A 146 -5.70 -8.66 10.20
N GLY A 147 -5.03 -8.29 9.12
CA GLY A 147 -5.53 -7.36 8.11
C GLY A 147 -6.42 -8.02 7.06
N ASN A 148 -6.25 -9.32 6.82
CA ASN A 148 -6.88 -10.05 5.69
C ASN A 148 -7.86 -11.14 6.16
N SER A 149 -8.67 -11.70 5.26
CA SER A 149 -9.75 -12.62 5.65
C SER A 149 -9.29 -14.03 6.11
N GLY A 150 -8.06 -14.44 5.77
CA GLY A 150 -7.54 -15.79 6.01
C GLY A 150 -6.79 -16.02 7.34
N GLY A 151 -6.32 -14.94 8.00
CA GLY A 151 -5.53 -14.87 9.24
C GLY A 151 -4.88 -16.14 9.79
N GLU A 152 -3.54 -16.22 9.76
CA GLU A 152 -2.77 -17.31 10.36
C GLU A 152 -2.18 -16.91 11.74
N LEU A 153 -2.48 -17.73 12.76
CA LEU A 153 -1.86 -17.65 14.08
C LEU A 153 -1.54 -19.07 14.57
N ARG A 154 -0.27 -19.36 14.81
CA ARG A 154 0.18 -20.67 15.33
C ARG A 154 1.28 -20.50 16.35
N LEU A 155 1.17 -21.19 17.48
CA LEU A 155 2.20 -21.22 18.53
C LEU A 155 2.64 -22.65 18.83
N GLU A 156 3.94 -22.88 18.74
CA GLU A 156 4.59 -24.14 19.09
C GLU A 156 5.67 -23.88 20.14
N TYR A 157 6.01 -24.91 20.91
CA TYR A 157 7.07 -24.84 21.93
C TYR A 157 7.93 -26.11 21.95
N GLU A 158 9.18 -25.96 22.35
CA GLU A 158 10.10 -27.06 22.62
C GLU A 158 10.96 -26.74 23.85
N CYS A 159 11.41 -27.77 24.56
CA CYS A 159 12.34 -27.64 25.68
C CYS A 159 13.32 -28.79 25.65
N ALA A 160 14.58 -28.48 25.30
CA ALA A 160 15.66 -29.47 25.21
C ALA A 160 16.43 -29.65 26.54
N ASP A 161 16.36 -28.66 27.43
CA ASP A 161 17.18 -28.58 28.65
C ASP A 161 16.52 -29.23 29.88
N SER A 162 15.31 -29.79 29.74
CA SER A 162 14.57 -30.45 30.83
C SER A 162 14.95 -31.92 30.98
N GLY A 163 14.85 -32.46 32.20
CA GLY A 163 15.07 -33.89 32.47
C GLY A 163 14.18 -34.85 31.66
N THR A 164 13.06 -34.34 31.13
CA THR A 164 12.22 -34.99 30.11
C THR A 164 12.07 -34.00 28.94
N PRO A 165 12.72 -34.21 27.79
CA PRO A 165 12.68 -33.26 26.67
C PRO A 165 11.26 -33.12 26.12
N VAL A 166 10.83 -31.88 25.86
CA VAL A 166 9.57 -31.60 25.17
C VAL A 166 9.91 -31.37 23.69
N PRO A 167 9.56 -32.29 22.76
CA PRO A 167 9.79 -32.09 21.35
C PRO A 167 8.93 -30.93 20.83
N ARG A 168 9.35 -30.28 19.74
CA ARG A 168 8.57 -29.22 19.10
C ARG A 168 7.17 -29.72 18.76
N GLN A 169 6.19 -29.12 19.41
CA GLN A 169 4.78 -29.44 19.23
C GLN A 169 3.93 -28.20 19.52
N LYS A 170 2.67 -28.25 19.11
CA LYS A 170 1.67 -27.26 19.53
C LYS A 170 1.48 -27.35 21.05
N ILE A 171 1.28 -26.21 21.72
CA ILE A 171 0.98 -26.21 23.16
C ILE A 171 -0.36 -26.93 23.37
N PRO A 172 -0.41 -28.00 24.21
CA PRO A 172 -1.65 -28.70 24.50
C PRO A 172 -2.68 -27.78 25.19
N PRO A 173 -3.96 -27.77 24.78
CA PRO A 173 -5.00 -26.92 25.35
C PRO A 173 -5.20 -27.07 26.88
N ASP A 174 -4.91 -28.25 27.43
CA ASP A 174 -5.00 -28.56 28.86
C ASP A 174 -3.89 -27.92 29.70
N LEU A 175 -2.89 -27.30 29.06
CA LEU A 175 -1.88 -26.47 29.72
C LEU A 175 -2.29 -25.00 29.83
N PHE A 176 -3.37 -24.57 29.18
CA PHE A 176 -3.85 -23.19 29.28
C PHE A 176 -4.89 -23.04 30.40
N TYR A 177 -4.72 -21.99 31.19
CA TYR A 177 -5.60 -21.64 32.30
C TYR A 177 -5.85 -20.13 32.33
N HIS A 178 -6.97 -19.72 32.91
CA HIS A 178 -7.26 -18.34 33.27
C HIS A 178 -7.64 -18.29 34.75
N ARG A 179 -7.60 -17.10 35.35
CA ARG A 179 -7.99 -16.91 36.74
C ARG A 179 -9.48 -16.60 36.80
N GLN A 180 -10.23 -17.31 37.64
CA GLN A 180 -11.66 -17.04 37.79
C GLN A 180 -11.87 -15.65 38.44
N PRO A 181 -12.78 -14.81 37.90
CA PRO A 181 -13.01 -13.47 38.41
C PRO A 181 -13.32 -13.44 39.91
N GLY A 182 -12.61 -12.59 40.67
CA GLY A 182 -12.81 -12.44 42.11
C GLY A 182 -12.26 -13.58 42.98
N THR A 183 -11.48 -14.51 42.41
CA THR A 183 -10.84 -15.62 43.15
C THR A 183 -9.38 -15.80 42.74
N GLU A 184 -8.60 -16.54 43.53
CA GLU A 184 -7.26 -17.00 43.13
C GLU A 184 -7.28 -18.35 42.39
N ALA A 185 -8.47 -18.92 42.13
CA ALA A 185 -8.60 -20.23 41.49
C ALA A 185 -8.34 -20.17 39.98
N PHE A 186 -7.64 -21.17 39.46
CA PHE A 186 -7.39 -21.34 38.03
C PHE A 186 -8.44 -22.26 37.39
N ALA A 187 -8.96 -21.89 36.23
CA ALA A 187 -9.86 -22.70 35.40
C ALA A 187 -9.26 -22.91 34.00
N PRO A 188 -9.56 -24.02 33.31
CA PRO A 188 -9.01 -24.29 31.97
C PRO A 188 -9.38 -23.24 30.92
N GLY A 189 -8.48 -23.01 29.96
CA GLY A 189 -8.63 -22.10 28.83
C GLY A 189 -8.03 -20.71 29.04
N LEU A 190 -7.89 -19.95 27.95
CA LEU A 190 -7.44 -18.55 27.90
C LEU A 190 -8.63 -17.61 27.78
N GLU A 191 -8.55 -16.46 28.44
CA GLU A 191 -9.46 -15.35 28.15
C GLU A 191 -9.06 -14.71 26.83
N TYR A 192 -10.03 -14.48 25.94
CA TYR A 192 -9.79 -13.71 24.72
C TYR A 192 -10.55 -12.39 24.76
N SER A 193 -9.96 -11.37 24.13
CA SER A 193 -10.56 -10.09 23.82
C SER A 193 -10.44 -9.83 22.33
N ALA A 194 -11.57 -9.65 21.64
CA ALA A 194 -11.61 -9.40 20.21
C ALA A 194 -11.88 -7.93 19.90
N TYR A 195 -11.16 -7.41 18.90
CA TYR A 195 -11.18 -6.02 18.50
C TYR A 195 -11.39 -5.91 17.00
N THR A 196 -12.08 -4.86 16.60
CA THR A 196 -12.27 -4.42 15.22
C THR A 196 -11.49 -3.12 15.04
N LEU A 197 -10.59 -3.08 14.07
CA LEU A 197 -9.66 -1.98 13.88
C LEU A 197 -9.94 -1.14 12.62
N PRO A 198 -9.71 0.18 12.61
CA PRO A 198 -9.59 0.89 11.35
C PRO A 198 -8.40 0.35 10.53
N PHE A 199 -8.27 0.72 9.26
CA PHE A 199 -7.15 0.27 8.42
C PHE A 199 -5.81 0.57 9.11
N MET A 200 -5.05 -0.47 9.46
CA MET A 200 -3.75 -0.37 10.13
C MET A 200 -2.74 -1.34 9.53
N ARG A 201 -1.45 -1.01 9.68
CA ARG A 201 -0.33 -1.78 9.14
C ARG A 201 0.57 -2.41 10.20
N MET A 202 0.30 -2.15 11.48
CA MET A 202 1.11 -2.59 12.62
C MET A 202 0.18 -2.94 13.80
N LEU A 203 0.69 -3.73 14.74
CA LEU A 203 -0.01 -4.07 15.99
C LEU A 203 -0.43 -2.79 16.74
N PRO A 204 -1.71 -2.65 17.11
CA PRO A 204 -2.14 -1.53 17.92
C PRO A 204 -1.59 -1.60 19.34
N ALA A 205 -1.61 -0.45 20.01
CA ALA A 205 -1.56 -0.44 21.47
C ALA A 205 -2.91 -0.95 22.01
N PHE A 206 -3.01 -2.26 22.29
CA PHE A 206 -4.25 -2.92 22.76
C PHE A 206 -4.80 -2.33 24.07
N SER A 207 -3.93 -1.78 24.92
CA SER A 207 -4.33 -1.06 26.13
C SER A 207 -5.18 0.19 25.84
N SER A 208 -5.24 0.64 24.60
CA SER A 208 -5.94 1.84 24.15
C SER A 208 -7.22 1.54 23.35
N LEU A 209 -7.59 0.25 23.27
CA LEU A 209 -8.74 -0.24 22.52
C LEU A 209 -9.79 -0.87 23.45
N VAL A 210 -11.06 -0.72 23.11
CA VAL A 210 -12.17 -1.39 23.78
C VAL A 210 -12.50 -2.67 23.01
N PRO A 211 -12.48 -3.85 23.65
CA PRO A 211 -12.83 -5.09 22.98
C PRO A 211 -14.33 -5.20 22.78
N GLU A 212 -14.74 -5.60 21.57
CA GLU A 212 -16.14 -5.80 21.21
C GLU A 212 -16.72 -7.09 21.78
N ARG A 213 -15.85 -8.10 21.94
CA ARG A 213 -16.23 -9.41 22.45
C ARG A 213 -15.16 -9.93 23.38
N ARG A 214 -15.59 -10.59 24.45
CA ARG A 214 -14.72 -11.33 25.36
C ARG A 214 -15.30 -12.71 25.62
N GLY A 215 -14.44 -13.65 25.96
CA GLY A 215 -14.85 -14.99 26.38
C GLY A 215 -13.66 -15.82 26.79
N VAL A 216 -13.87 -17.12 26.97
CA VAL A 216 -12.83 -18.09 27.28
C VAL A 216 -12.77 -19.12 26.17
N VAL A 217 -11.57 -19.44 25.70
CA VAL A 217 -11.30 -20.46 24.67
C VAL A 217 -10.28 -21.47 25.18
N PRO A 218 -10.34 -22.74 24.76
CA PRO A 218 -9.38 -23.75 25.21
C PRO A 218 -7.96 -23.51 24.65
N ASP A 219 -7.81 -22.73 23.58
CA ASP A 219 -6.57 -22.55 22.82
C ASP A 219 -6.57 -21.21 22.07
N LEU A 220 -5.47 -20.87 21.41
CA LEU A 220 -5.31 -19.71 20.51
C LEU A 220 -6.13 -19.88 19.22
N ASP A 221 -7.45 -19.72 19.32
CA ASP A 221 -8.38 -19.85 18.20
C ASP A 221 -8.56 -18.50 17.48
N PRO A 222 -8.06 -18.30 16.24
CA PRO A 222 -8.24 -17.06 15.51
C PRO A 222 -9.70 -16.79 15.07
N GLU A 223 -10.58 -17.80 15.07
CA GLU A 223 -11.96 -17.66 14.60
C GLU A 223 -12.89 -16.94 15.58
N VAL A 224 -12.46 -16.68 16.83
CA VAL A 224 -13.25 -15.87 17.77
C VAL A 224 -13.24 -14.37 17.46
N ARG A 225 -12.50 -13.95 16.41
CA ARG A 225 -12.52 -12.59 15.88
C ARG A 225 -13.94 -12.13 15.53
N SER A 226 -14.22 -10.83 15.76
CA SER A 226 -15.53 -10.25 15.44
C SER A 226 -15.82 -10.22 13.94
N ARG A 227 -14.78 -10.15 13.10
CA ARG A 227 -14.87 -10.07 11.64
C ARG A 227 -13.60 -10.61 10.96
N PRO A 228 -13.68 -11.04 9.69
CA PRO A 228 -12.57 -11.71 9.01
C PRO A 228 -11.36 -10.79 8.77
N GLU A 229 -11.57 -9.53 8.40
CA GLU A 229 -10.51 -8.57 8.07
C GLU A 229 -10.38 -7.47 9.13
N MET A 230 -9.19 -6.88 9.24
CA MET A 230 -8.92 -5.78 10.16
C MET A 230 -9.40 -6.07 11.59
N SER A 231 -9.09 -7.27 12.07
CA SER A 231 -9.45 -7.74 13.41
C SER A 231 -8.19 -8.01 14.22
N ALA A 232 -8.34 -7.97 15.54
CA ALA A 232 -7.26 -8.25 16.44
C ALA A 232 -7.76 -9.06 17.63
N LEU A 233 -6.91 -9.92 18.16
CA LEU A 233 -7.19 -10.77 19.31
C LEU A 233 -6.10 -10.57 20.35
N VAL A 234 -6.51 -10.48 21.60
CA VAL A 234 -5.61 -10.63 22.74
C VAL A 234 -6.06 -11.87 23.50
N PHE A 235 -5.16 -12.82 23.65
CA PHE A 235 -5.35 -13.98 24.52
C PHE A 235 -4.55 -13.75 25.80
N ASP A 236 -5.21 -13.79 26.94
CA ASP A 236 -4.66 -13.56 28.28
C ASP A 236 -4.92 -14.79 29.16
N GLY A 237 -3.92 -15.19 29.95
CA GLY A 237 -4.06 -16.29 30.89
C GLY A 237 -2.74 -16.77 31.46
N PHE A 238 -2.65 -18.07 31.67
CA PHE A 238 -1.54 -18.77 32.29
C PHE A 238 -1.23 -20.05 31.51
N LEU A 239 0.06 -20.32 31.33
CA LEU A 239 0.60 -21.55 30.81
C LEU A 239 1.12 -22.40 31.98
N LYS A 240 0.60 -23.61 32.13
CA LYS A 240 1.12 -24.59 33.09
C LYS A 240 2.39 -25.22 32.53
N VAL A 241 3.54 -24.79 33.03
CA VAL A 241 4.85 -25.31 32.64
C VAL A 241 5.10 -26.64 33.37
N PRO A 242 5.24 -27.76 32.65
CA PRO A 242 5.32 -29.09 33.26
C PRO A 242 6.67 -29.40 33.91
N VAL A 243 7.76 -28.79 33.44
CA VAL A 243 9.13 -29.00 33.95
C VAL A 243 9.91 -27.70 33.84
N SER A 244 10.81 -27.44 34.78
CA SER A 244 11.69 -26.26 34.71
C SER A 244 12.73 -26.43 33.57
N GLY A 245 12.93 -25.41 32.74
CA GLY A 245 13.90 -25.46 31.65
C GLY A 245 13.85 -24.25 30.71
N THR A 246 14.75 -24.22 29.72
CA THR A 246 14.73 -23.21 28.66
C THR A 246 13.76 -23.63 27.55
N TYR A 247 12.63 -22.95 27.45
CA TYR A 247 11.66 -23.16 26.39
C TYR A 247 11.95 -22.27 25.20
N GLN A 248 11.92 -22.84 24.00
CA GLN A 248 11.91 -22.09 22.75
C GLN A 248 10.48 -22.09 22.20
N PHE A 249 9.92 -20.90 22.02
CA PHE A 249 8.60 -20.70 21.43
C PHE A 249 8.74 -20.30 19.97
N HIS A 250 7.91 -20.87 19.11
CA HIS A 250 7.83 -20.54 17.69
C HIS A 250 6.43 -20.00 17.39
N LEU A 251 6.35 -18.69 17.10
CA LEU A 251 5.12 -18.00 16.76
C LEU A 251 5.10 -17.77 15.25
N THR A 252 4.04 -18.21 14.59
CA THR A 252 3.79 -17.96 13.16
C THR A 252 2.60 -17.02 13.02
N SER A 253 2.77 -15.96 12.25
CA SER A 253 1.67 -15.09 11.86
C SER A 253 1.86 -14.50 10.46
N ASP A 254 0.76 -14.27 9.74
CA ASP A 254 0.74 -13.52 8.48
C ASP A 254 0.84 -12.01 8.69
N ASP A 255 0.24 -11.47 9.74
CA ASP A 255 0.36 -10.06 10.07
C ASP A 255 1.09 -9.88 11.42
N GLY A 256 0.56 -9.05 12.31
CA GLY A 256 1.22 -8.71 13.56
C GLY A 256 0.93 -9.72 14.67
N ALA A 257 1.96 -10.21 15.37
CA ALA A 257 1.81 -11.01 16.58
C ALA A 257 2.93 -10.78 17.62
N ARG A 258 2.57 -10.70 18.91
CA ARG A 258 3.51 -10.64 20.05
C ARG A 258 3.18 -11.71 21.08
N LEU A 259 4.21 -12.42 21.55
CA LEU A 259 4.12 -13.39 22.63
C LEU A 259 4.83 -12.87 23.88
N PHE A 260 4.13 -12.90 25.01
CA PHE A 260 4.68 -12.60 26.33
C PHE A 260 4.52 -13.81 27.24
N ILE A 261 5.64 -14.26 27.82
CA ILE A 261 5.66 -15.33 28.83
C ILE A 261 6.70 -14.94 29.87
N THR A 262 6.33 -14.95 31.16
CA THR A 262 7.20 -14.49 32.25
C THR A 262 7.49 -15.62 33.24
N ASP A 263 8.73 -15.69 33.72
CA ASP A 263 9.12 -16.60 34.82
C ASP A 263 9.13 -15.94 36.19
N THR A 264 9.13 -14.60 36.24
CA THR A 264 9.01 -13.85 37.49
C THR A 264 8.40 -12.47 37.21
N PRO A 265 7.19 -12.17 37.73
CA PRO A 265 6.60 -10.84 37.59
C PRO A 265 7.38 -9.80 38.40
N VAL A 266 7.20 -8.51 38.07
CA VAL A 266 7.65 -7.41 38.94
C VAL A 266 7.04 -7.62 40.33
N SER A 267 7.85 -7.94 41.33
CA SER A 267 7.38 -8.25 42.67
C SER A 267 7.27 -6.98 43.49
N ILE A 268 6.14 -6.79 44.18
CA ILE A 268 5.89 -5.68 45.08
C ILE A 268 5.67 -6.24 46.49
N GLU A 269 6.63 -6.01 47.39
CA GLU A 269 6.61 -6.52 48.76
C GLU A 269 6.44 -5.37 49.77
N VAL A 270 5.62 -5.56 50.80
CA VAL A 270 5.52 -4.59 51.90
C VAL A 270 6.73 -4.72 52.82
N THR A 271 7.41 -3.61 53.07
CA THR A 271 8.61 -3.53 53.93
C THR A 271 8.37 -2.73 55.21
N GLY A 272 7.25 -2.01 55.31
CA GLY A 272 6.84 -1.28 56.51
C GLY A 272 5.59 -0.45 56.27
N GLU A 273 5.20 0.33 57.26
CA GLU A 273 4.12 1.32 57.17
C GLU A 273 4.65 2.71 57.50
N GLN A 274 4.13 3.71 56.80
CA GLN A 274 4.48 5.12 56.97
C GLN A 274 3.21 5.97 56.85
N GLN A 275 3.01 6.86 57.82
CA GLN A 275 1.88 7.79 57.78
C GLN A 275 2.01 8.72 56.54
N LEU A 276 0.93 8.84 55.79
CA LEU A 276 0.89 9.71 54.60
C LEU A 276 0.76 11.17 55.03
N ASP A 277 1.70 12.00 54.56
CA ASP A 277 1.54 13.46 54.66
C ASP A 277 0.32 13.92 53.84
N LEU A 278 -0.36 14.97 54.34
CA LEU A 278 -1.43 15.63 53.60
C LEU A 278 -0.88 16.20 52.28
N PRO A 279 -1.62 16.09 51.16
CA PRO A 279 -1.19 16.64 49.89
C PRO A 279 -1.03 18.16 49.97
N GLU A 280 0.08 18.69 49.48
CA GLU A 280 0.29 20.14 49.40
C GLU A 280 -0.57 20.75 48.28
N SER A 281 -0.84 22.06 48.35
CA SER A 281 -1.55 22.75 47.26
C SER A 281 -0.69 22.74 45.98
N ALA A 282 -1.30 22.35 44.86
CA ALA A 282 -0.68 22.37 43.53
C ALA A 282 -0.21 23.77 43.07
N LEU A 283 -0.68 24.83 43.73
CA LEU A 283 -0.30 26.22 43.48
C LEU A 283 1.00 26.63 44.17
N LYS A 284 1.49 25.84 45.15
CA LYS A 284 2.72 26.13 45.88
C LYS A 284 3.94 25.86 44.97
N PRO A 285 4.90 26.79 44.86
CA PRO A 285 6.14 26.56 44.11
C PRO A 285 6.93 25.36 44.67
N GLY A 286 7.55 24.57 43.78
CA GLY A 286 8.35 23.40 44.16
C GLY A 286 7.57 22.09 44.33
N THR A 287 6.26 22.07 44.02
CA THR A 287 5.40 20.87 44.10
C THR A 287 5.43 19.97 42.87
N VAL A 288 6.21 20.31 41.83
CA VAL A 288 6.35 19.48 40.63
C VAL A 288 6.94 18.10 41.00
N ASP A 289 6.38 17.04 40.43
CA ASP A 289 6.64 15.64 40.76
C ASP A 289 6.37 15.27 42.21
N ARG A 290 5.51 16.01 42.92
CA ARG A 290 5.05 15.68 44.28
C ARG A 290 3.55 15.40 44.29
N TRP A 291 3.11 14.68 45.33
CA TRP A 291 1.69 14.47 45.61
C TRP A 291 1.05 15.78 46.06
N ALA A 292 0.06 16.26 45.29
CA ALA A 292 -0.55 17.56 45.50
C ALA A 292 -2.07 17.52 45.26
N THR A 293 -2.76 18.53 45.76
CA THR A 293 -4.21 18.71 45.59
C THR A 293 -4.56 20.05 44.96
N PHE A 294 -5.66 20.09 44.23
CA PHE A 294 -6.20 21.30 43.64
C PHE A 294 -7.73 21.27 43.64
N GLU A 295 -8.32 22.44 43.89
CA GLU A 295 -9.77 22.64 43.88
C GLU A 295 -10.16 23.63 42.80
N GLY A 296 -11.20 23.29 42.03
CA GLY A 296 -11.75 24.18 41.01
C GLY A 296 -12.98 23.60 40.34
N THR A 297 -13.51 24.33 39.37
CA THR A 297 -14.67 23.91 38.58
C THR A 297 -14.21 23.28 37.28
N VAL A 298 -14.79 22.14 36.92
CA VAL A 298 -14.51 21.47 35.64
C VAL A 298 -15.12 22.28 34.50
N THR A 299 -14.29 22.92 33.69
CA THR A 299 -14.71 23.71 32.52
C THR A 299 -14.73 22.91 31.23
N PHE A 300 -13.99 21.80 31.21
CA PHE A 300 -13.93 20.87 30.11
C PHE A 300 -13.72 19.47 30.67
N ALA A 301 -14.40 18.48 30.10
CA ALA A 301 -14.20 17.07 30.39
C ALA A 301 -14.37 16.29 29.09
N SER A 302 -13.42 15.43 28.77
CA SER A 302 -13.44 14.61 27.57
C SER A 302 -12.90 13.22 27.85
N GLU A 303 -13.50 12.24 27.19
CA GLU A 303 -13.02 10.87 27.23
C GLU A 303 -12.06 10.60 26.07
N LEU A 304 -10.90 10.05 26.39
CA LEU A 304 -9.95 9.57 25.39
C LEU A 304 -9.42 8.19 25.78
N LYS A 305 -10.00 7.14 25.20
CA LYS A 305 -9.50 5.75 25.29
C LYS A 305 -9.41 5.25 26.75
N ASN A 306 -10.53 5.32 27.48
CA ASN A 306 -10.69 4.95 28.91
C ASN A 306 -9.90 5.81 29.92
N ARG A 307 -9.39 6.95 29.47
CA ARG A 307 -8.85 8.02 30.32
C ARG A 307 -9.80 9.19 30.33
N LEU A 308 -9.79 9.93 31.43
CA LEU A 308 -10.54 11.15 31.56
C LEU A 308 -9.56 12.33 31.53
N GLU A 309 -9.73 13.21 30.56
CA GLU A 309 -9.03 14.48 30.47
C GLU A 309 -10.00 15.59 30.88
N MET A 310 -9.57 16.46 31.78
CA MET A 310 -10.37 17.57 32.29
C MET A 310 -9.55 18.84 32.32
N GLU A 311 -10.20 19.98 32.12
CA GLU A 311 -9.67 21.26 32.57
C GLU A 311 -10.41 21.69 33.83
N VAL A 312 -9.64 21.87 34.90
CA VAL A 312 -10.16 22.32 36.19
C VAL A 312 -9.67 23.74 36.41
N SER A 313 -10.61 24.68 36.41
CA SER A 313 -10.35 26.10 36.57
C SER A 313 -10.59 26.52 38.01
N GLY A 314 -9.54 27.01 38.68
CA GLY A 314 -9.65 27.65 39.99
C GLY A 314 -9.57 29.17 39.88
N ASN A 315 -9.67 29.88 41.01
CA ASN A 315 -9.74 31.35 41.03
C ASN A 315 -8.55 32.10 40.41
N SER A 316 -7.41 31.44 40.19
CA SER A 316 -6.17 32.08 39.70
C SER A 316 -5.38 31.28 38.66
N GLN A 317 -5.71 30.01 38.45
CA GLN A 317 -4.99 29.13 37.53
C GLN A 317 -5.90 27.99 37.07
N THR A 318 -5.72 27.56 35.83
CA THR A 318 -6.35 26.36 35.27
C THR A 318 -5.33 25.25 35.21
N PHE A 319 -5.71 24.05 35.66
CA PHE A 319 -4.91 22.84 35.49
C PHE A 319 -5.58 21.86 34.55
N HIS A 320 -4.79 21.32 33.64
CA HIS A 320 -5.15 20.12 32.93
C HIS A 320 -5.05 18.94 33.91
N VAL A 321 -6.14 18.22 34.11
CA VAL A 321 -6.22 17.05 34.98
C VAL A 321 -6.39 15.83 34.10
N MET A 322 -5.56 14.83 34.34
CA MET A 322 -5.62 13.57 33.61
C MET A 322 -5.77 12.42 34.60
N VAL A 323 -6.79 11.59 34.40
CA VAL A 323 -7.08 10.41 35.22
C VAL A 323 -6.72 9.17 34.41
N ALA A 324 -5.80 8.35 34.92
CA ALA A 324 -5.25 7.20 34.20
C ALA A 324 -6.26 6.06 33.99
N ASP A 325 -7.16 5.83 34.95
CA ASP A 325 -8.26 4.88 34.87
C ASP A 325 -9.56 5.53 35.36
N ARG A 326 -10.55 5.74 34.48
CA ARG A 326 -11.78 6.43 34.89
C ARG A 326 -12.58 5.67 35.93
N ASN A 327 -12.42 4.34 36.03
CA ASN A 327 -13.17 3.46 36.94
C ASN A 327 -14.66 3.86 37.07
N GLY A 328 -15.35 3.99 35.92
CA GLY A 328 -16.77 4.34 35.84
C GLY A 328 -17.12 5.83 35.95
N LEU A 329 -16.17 6.74 36.18
CA LEU A 329 -16.44 8.18 36.14
C LEU A 329 -16.80 8.62 34.72
N ASP A 330 -17.94 9.28 34.57
CA ASP A 330 -18.46 9.81 33.31
C ASP A 330 -17.99 11.26 33.14
N PRO A 331 -17.35 11.66 32.02
CA PRO A 331 -17.01 13.05 31.75
C PRO A 331 -18.18 14.03 31.98
N VAL A 332 -19.42 13.62 31.64
CA VAL A 332 -20.61 14.45 31.79
C VAL A 332 -20.95 14.66 33.27
N SER A 333 -20.76 13.64 34.11
CA SER A 333 -21.17 13.69 35.51
C SER A 333 -20.31 14.61 36.39
N VAL A 334 -19.13 15.00 35.89
CA VAL A 334 -18.20 15.93 36.54
C VAL A 334 -18.13 17.30 35.86
N LEU A 335 -18.65 17.43 34.64
CA LEU A 335 -18.66 18.70 33.91
C LEU A 335 -19.45 19.76 34.67
N HIS A 336 -18.90 20.98 34.79
CA HIS A 336 -19.45 22.11 35.55
C HIS A 336 -19.53 21.92 37.07
N LYS A 337 -19.15 20.76 37.61
CA LYS A 337 -19.09 20.55 39.05
C LYS A 337 -17.80 21.11 39.64
N ARG A 338 -17.88 21.52 40.91
CA ARG A 338 -16.70 21.83 41.70
C ARG A 338 -16.10 20.54 42.23
N ILE A 339 -14.83 20.32 41.96
CA ILE A 339 -14.12 19.11 42.38
C ILE A 339 -12.84 19.46 43.12
N ARG A 340 -12.43 18.55 44.01
CA ARG A 340 -11.07 18.48 44.55
C ARG A 340 -10.38 17.28 43.91
N VAL A 341 -9.31 17.54 43.17
CA VAL A 341 -8.44 16.51 42.59
C VAL A 341 -7.18 16.36 43.42
N THR A 342 -6.77 15.12 43.69
CA THR A 342 -5.50 14.82 44.35
C THR A 342 -4.65 13.88 43.50
N GLY A 343 -3.41 14.25 43.18
CA GLY A 343 -2.55 13.43 42.33
C GLY A 343 -1.13 13.92 42.22
N ILE A 344 -0.39 13.41 41.24
CA ILE A 344 1.00 13.83 40.99
C ILE A 344 0.98 15.13 40.19
N ARG A 345 1.52 16.20 40.76
CA ARG A 345 1.65 17.48 40.05
C ARG A 345 2.73 17.37 38.97
N LYS A 346 2.36 17.57 37.71
CA LYS A 346 3.29 17.65 36.57
C LYS A 346 3.37 19.09 36.06
N ASN A 347 4.34 19.40 35.21
CA ASN A 347 4.54 20.77 34.68
C ASN A 347 3.26 21.37 34.06
N SER A 348 2.49 20.57 33.32
CA SER A 348 1.30 21.00 32.61
C SER A 348 -0.03 20.74 33.34
N GLY A 349 -0.02 20.10 34.52
CA GLY A 349 -1.27 19.58 35.07
C GLY A 349 -1.17 18.72 36.33
N ILE A 350 -2.22 17.98 36.64
CA ILE A 350 -2.27 17.01 37.74
C ILE A 350 -2.63 15.66 37.15
N LEU A 351 -1.85 14.64 37.51
CA LEU A 351 -2.06 13.26 37.11
C LEU A 351 -2.66 12.48 38.28
N ALA A 352 -3.93 12.10 38.16
CA ALA A 352 -4.61 11.17 39.05
C ALA A 352 -4.51 9.74 38.50
N ILE A 353 -4.47 8.76 39.39
CA ILE A 353 -4.54 7.35 39.07
C ILE A 353 -5.96 6.96 38.63
N ASP A 354 -6.96 7.23 39.46
CA ASP A 354 -8.34 6.84 39.20
C ASP A 354 -9.38 7.80 39.79
N SER A 355 -10.67 7.46 39.67
CA SER A 355 -11.78 8.23 40.20
C SER A 355 -11.77 8.41 41.72
N GLY A 356 -11.08 7.56 42.48
CA GLY A 356 -10.99 7.67 43.94
C GLY A 356 -10.20 8.90 44.42
N GLN A 357 -9.53 9.59 43.50
CA GLN A 357 -8.80 10.84 43.75
C GLN A 357 -9.55 12.09 43.29
N ILE A 358 -10.75 11.91 42.74
CA ILE A 358 -11.65 12.97 42.34
C ILE A 358 -12.78 13.02 43.37
N GLU A 359 -12.72 13.99 44.25
CA GLU A 359 -13.79 14.27 45.19
C GLU A 359 -14.69 15.33 44.56
N VAL A 360 -15.89 14.93 44.12
CA VAL A 360 -16.93 15.89 43.75
C VAL A 360 -17.38 16.56 45.04
N MET A 361 -17.22 17.87 45.11
CA MET A 361 -17.66 18.62 46.27
C MET A 361 -19.17 18.80 46.12
N ASP A 362 -19.95 17.94 46.79
CA ASP A 362 -21.41 18.02 46.76
C ASP A 362 -21.88 19.44 47.08
N GLU A 363 -22.64 20.04 46.15
CA GLU A 363 -23.61 21.05 46.51
C GLU A 363 -24.72 20.33 47.30
N ASN A 364 -24.83 20.64 48.60
CA ASN A 364 -25.91 20.26 49.52
C ASN A 364 -26.90 19.19 48.99
N THR A 365 -26.63 17.92 49.23
CA THR A 365 -27.63 16.85 49.07
C THR A 365 -28.55 16.84 50.29
N GLY A 366 -29.76 17.40 50.16
CA GLY A 366 -30.73 17.36 51.25
C GLY A 366 -31.97 18.24 51.15
N GLU A 367 -32.57 18.38 49.97
CA GLU A 367 -34.00 18.67 49.77
C GLU A 367 -34.31 18.21 48.34
N GLU A 368 -35.49 17.62 48.07
CA GLU A 368 -35.93 17.41 46.68
C GLU A 368 -35.83 18.76 45.96
N GLU A 369 -34.83 18.91 45.08
CA GLU A 369 -34.51 20.21 44.51
C GLU A 369 -35.62 20.59 43.54
N VAL A 370 -36.53 21.44 44.02
CA VAL A 370 -37.60 21.98 43.21
C VAL A 370 -36.98 22.94 42.21
N LEU A 371 -37.05 22.61 40.92
CA LEU A 371 -36.54 23.48 39.86
C LEU A 371 -37.42 24.72 39.76
N ARG A 372 -36.81 25.91 39.86
CA ARG A 372 -37.54 27.19 39.95
C ARG A 372 -37.32 28.10 38.75
N ARG A 373 -36.35 27.80 37.90
CA ARG A 373 -36.06 28.57 36.67
C ARG A 373 -36.23 27.69 35.44
N ILE A 374 -36.80 28.26 34.38
CA ILE A 374 -37.03 27.52 33.14
C ILE A 374 -35.71 27.03 32.50
N VAL A 375 -34.63 27.82 32.60
CA VAL A 375 -33.31 27.40 32.08
C VAL A 375 -32.77 26.12 32.72
N GLU A 376 -33.05 25.86 34.00
CA GLU A 376 -32.62 24.63 34.69
C GLU A 376 -33.31 23.42 34.06
N ILE A 377 -34.61 23.57 33.74
CA ILE A 377 -35.41 22.53 33.09
C ILE A 377 -34.94 22.28 31.65
N ARG A 378 -34.62 23.34 30.90
CA ARG A 378 -34.12 23.24 29.52
C ARG A 378 -32.74 22.58 29.41
N GLN A 379 -31.94 22.58 30.48
CA GLN A 379 -30.60 21.98 30.52
C GLN A 379 -30.60 20.49 30.87
N LEU A 380 -31.74 19.94 31.29
CA LEU A 380 -31.86 18.53 31.61
C LEU A 380 -31.63 17.66 30.38
N GLN A 381 -30.83 16.61 30.55
CA GLN A 381 -30.73 15.56 29.54
C GLN A 381 -32.03 14.74 29.47
N PRO A 382 -32.34 14.07 28.35
CA PRO A 382 -33.57 13.27 28.22
C PRO A 382 -33.76 12.24 29.35
N ASP A 383 -32.70 11.56 29.78
CA ASP A 383 -32.74 10.57 30.88
C ASP A 383 -32.94 11.22 32.26
N GLU A 384 -32.51 12.47 32.44
CA GLU A 384 -32.72 13.24 33.66
C GLU A 384 -34.14 13.79 33.70
N ALA A 385 -34.63 14.35 32.60
CA ALA A 385 -36.00 14.80 32.45
C ALA A 385 -37.03 13.66 32.57
N ALA A 386 -36.65 12.42 32.22
CA ALA A 386 -37.45 11.22 32.44
C ALA A 386 -37.59 10.81 33.91
N LYS A 387 -36.68 11.26 34.78
CA LYS A 387 -36.84 11.15 36.23
C LYS A 387 -37.71 12.34 36.66
N PRO A 388 -38.91 12.14 37.22
CA PRO A 388 -39.82 13.24 37.50
C PRO A 388 -39.29 14.13 38.63
N CYS A 389 -38.62 15.22 38.28
CA CYS A 389 -38.20 16.28 39.20
C CYS A 389 -39.37 17.21 39.50
N GLU A 390 -39.54 17.62 40.75
CA GLU A 390 -40.54 18.63 41.12
C GLU A 390 -40.11 20.00 40.57
N VAL A 391 -41.07 20.74 40.03
CA VAL A 391 -40.83 22.08 39.49
C VAL A 391 -41.83 23.07 40.07
N GLU A 392 -41.38 24.28 40.39
CA GLU A 392 -42.23 25.40 40.79
C GLU A 392 -41.76 26.66 40.06
N ILE A 393 -42.35 26.91 38.90
CA ILE A 393 -41.97 28.01 38.01
C ILE A 393 -43.07 29.04 37.89
N GLN A 394 -42.69 30.27 37.56
CA GLN A 394 -43.61 31.35 37.25
C GLN A 394 -43.15 32.04 35.97
N GLY A 395 -44.07 32.24 35.04
CA GLY A 395 -43.76 32.88 33.76
C GLY A 395 -45.03 33.38 33.06
N ILE A 396 -44.85 33.89 31.86
CA ILE A 396 -45.94 34.45 31.04
C ILE A 396 -46.31 33.41 29.99
N VAL A 397 -47.61 33.19 29.81
CA VAL A 397 -48.13 32.31 28.77
C VAL A 397 -47.94 32.97 27.42
N THR A 398 -47.11 32.38 26.57
CA THR A 398 -46.79 32.89 25.22
C THR A 398 -47.53 32.12 24.12
N MET A 399 -47.97 30.90 24.40
CA MET A 399 -48.74 30.06 23.47
C MET A 399 -49.76 29.22 24.22
N VAL A 400 -50.92 29.00 23.60
CA VAL A 400 -52.01 28.16 24.16
C VAL A 400 -52.51 27.21 23.10
N ALA A 401 -52.59 25.92 23.44
CA ALA A 401 -53.10 24.84 22.61
C ALA A 401 -54.09 23.97 23.41
N PRO A 402 -54.88 23.09 22.75
CA PRO A 402 -55.94 22.33 23.41
C PRO A 402 -55.53 21.50 24.64
N LYS A 403 -54.27 21.03 24.71
CA LYS A 403 -53.73 20.21 25.82
C LYS A 403 -52.34 20.65 26.30
N SER A 404 -51.90 21.83 25.90
CA SER A 404 -50.57 22.32 26.26
C SER A 404 -50.48 23.83 26.14
N ILE A 405 -49.62 24.42 26.95
CA ILE A 405 -49.27 25.84 26.87
C ILE A 405 -47.75 25.99 26.82
N VAL A 406 -47.28 27.15 26.38
CA VAL A 406 -45.87 27.53 26.58
C VAL A 406 -45.82 28.65 27.58
N LEU A 407 -44.99 28.46 28.60
CA LEU A 407 -44.67 29.46 29.62
C LEU A 407 -43.26 29.95 29.38
N GLN A 408 -43.05 31.26 29.42
CA GLN A 408 -41.74 31.88 29.21
C GLN A 408 -41.41 32.86 30.34
N ASP A 409 -40.20 32.74 30.90
CA ASP A 409 -39.63 33.67 31.88
C ASP A 409 -38.45 34.43 31.25
N ALA A 410 -37.63 35.12 32.06
CA ALA A 410 -36.46 35.85 31.58
C ALA A 410 -35.31 34.95 31.08
N THR A 411 -35.39 33.65 31.34
CA THR A 411 -34.34 32.65 31.10
C THR A 411 -34.66 31.71 29.93
N GLY A 412 -35.94 31.57 29.55
CA GLY A 412 -36.36 30.78 28.38
C GLY A 412 -37.82 30.39 28.44
N GLY A 413 -38.27 29.64 27.42
CA GLY A 413 -39.61 29.05 27.36
C GLY A 413 -39.62 27.55 27.65
N VAL A 414 -40.77 27.00 28.03
CA VAL A 414 -40.96 25.56 28.22
C VAL A 414 -42.37 25.14 27.85
N PHE A 415 -42.49 23.97 27.22
CA PHE A 415 -43.78 23.36 26.92
C PHE A 415 -44.36 22.71 28.18
N ILE A 416 -45.63 22.97 28.43
CA ILE A 416 -46.36 22.50 29.59
C ILE A 416 -47.57 21.72 29.12
N HIS A 417 -47.64 20.44 29.46
CA HIS A 417 -48.80 19.61 29.22
C HIS A 417 -49.85 19.90 30.28
N TYR A 418 -51.01 20.36 29.80
CA TYR A 418 -52.09 20.86 30.63
C TYR A 418 -53.37 20.06 30.36
N LEU A 419 -53.97 19.51 31.42
CA LEU A 419 -55.29 18.89 31.41
C LEU A 419 -56.25 19.82 32.17
N PRO A 420 -57.22 20.47 31.50
CA PRO A 420 -58.10 21.41 32.17
C PRO A 420 -58.96 20.71 33.23
N THR A 421 -58.89 21.16 34.49
CA THR A 421 -59.74 20.66 35.60
C THR A 421 -61.05 21.43 35.77
N GLY A 422 -61.48 22.20 34.76
CA GLY A 422 -62.75 22.93 34.73
C GLY A 422 -62.75 24.11 33.73
N PRO A 423 -63.92 24.68 33.39
CA PRO A 423 -64.04 25.75 32.40
C PRO A 423 -63.47 27.12 32.83
N GLU A 424 -63.28 27.36 34.14
CA GLU A 424 -62.72 28.63 34.67
C GLU A 424 -61.19 28.68 34.71
N ASN A 425 -60.49 27.63 34.29
CA ASN A 425 -59.04 27.48 34.44
C ASN A 425 -58.33 27.35 33.08
N VAL A 426 -58.83 27.97 32.02
CA VAL A 426 -58.21 27.91 30.68
C VAL A 426 -57.18 29.04 30.56
N PRO A 427 -55.88 28.75 30.35
CA PRO A 427 -54.86 29.80 30.23
C PRO A 427 -55.04 30.65 28.97
N HIS A 428 -54.79 31.96 29.09
CA HIS A 428 -54.74 32.88 27.96
C HIS A 428 -53.34 33.48 27.76
N VAL A 429 -53.01 33.84 26.52
CA VAL A 429 -51.75 34.51 26.19
C VAL A 429 -51.64 35.84 26.94
N SER A 430 -50.45 36.16 27.45
CA SER A 430 -50.15 37.32 28.31
C SER A 430 -50.62 37.20 29.77
N GLU A 431 -51.24 36.08 30.15
CA GLU A 431 -51.44 35.78 31.58
C GLU A 431 -50.14 35.28 32.19
N MET A 432 -49.91 35.64 33.45
CA MET A 432 -48.79 35.17 34.24
C MET A 432 -49.27 34.04 35.14
N TRP A 433 -48.66 32.86 34.97
CA TRP A 433 -49.06 31.64 35.65
C TRP A 433 -47.93 31.15 36.55
N ARG A 434 -48.29 30.70 37.75
CA ARG A 434 -47.44 29.90 38.62
C ARG A 434 -47.86 28.44 38.47
N ILE A 435 -46.89 27.59 38.18
CA ILE A 435 -47.11 26.20 37.83
C ILE A 435 -46.24 25.31 38.70
N ARG A 436 -46.88 24.30 39.29
CA ARG A 436 -46.22 23.18 39.96
C ARG A 436 -46.53 21.88 39.23
N GLY A 437 -45.48 21.12 39.00
CA GLY A 437 -45.53 19.99 38.10
C GLY A 437 -44.31 19.10 38.23
N ARG A 438 -44.24 18.13 37.33
CA ARG A 438 -43.08 17.23 37.20
C ARG A 438 -42.50 17.31 35.81
N THR A 439 -41.17 17.23 35.71
CA THR A 439 -40.49 17.14 34.42
C THR A 439 -40.85 15.85 33.68
N GLY A 440 -40.85 15.94 32.36
CA GLY A 440 -40.89 14.81 31.44
C GLY A 440 -39.93 15.04 30.27
N PRO A 441 -39.51 13.99 29.54
CA PRO A 441 -38.49 14.11 28.50
C PRO A 441 -38.96 14.89 27.27
N GLY A 442 -40.27 14.92 27.01
CA GLY A 442 -40.85 15.56 25.82
C GLY A 442 -40.48 14.84 24.53
N ASP A 443 -40.91 15.40 23.40
CA ASP A 443 -40.58 14.85 22.07
C ASP A 443 -39.22 15.39 21.56
N PHE A 444 -38.89 16.66 21.84
CA PHE A 444 -37.66 17.32 21.39
C PHE A 444 -36.91 18.00 22.55
N SER A 445 -37.63 18.78 23.36
CA SER A 445 -37.12 19.44 24.56
C SER A 445 -37.93 19.01 25.79
N PRO A 446 -37.37 19.10 27.01
CA PRO A 446 -38.07 18.74 28.24
C PRO A 446 -39.41 19.48 28.41
N VAL A 447 -40.40 18.76 28.92
CA VAL A 447 -41.77 19.26 29.16
C VAL A 447 -42.13 19.21 30.64
N ILE A 448 -43.20 19.92 31.03
CA ILE A 448 -43.74 19.86 32.39
C ILE A 448 -45.15 19.28 32.37
N HIS A 449 -45.39 18.27 33.20
CA HIS A 449 -46.73 17.74 33.49
C HIS A 449 -47.28 18.42 34.75
N VAL A 450 -48.34 19.21 34.57
CA VAL A 450 -48.92 20.01 35.64
C VAL A 450 -49.77 19.16 36.57
N HIS A 451 -49.64 19.38 37.88
CA HIS A 451 -50.62 18.90 38.87
C HIS A 451 -51.25 20.04 39.68
N GLU A 452 -50.60 21.21 39.77
CA GLU A 452 -51.15 22.42 40.37
C GLU A 452 -50.79 23.65 39.53
N SER A 453 -51.76 24.52 39.26
CA SER A 453 -51.55 25.75 38.50
C SER A 453 -52.47 26.87 38.97
N GLN A 454 -51.95 28.09 38.95
CA GLN A 454 -52.69 29.29 39.36
C GLN A 454 -52.31 30.48 38.47
N CYS A 455 -53.33 31.19 37.96
CA CYS A 455 -53.12 32.49 37.33
C CYS A 455 -52.82 33.55 38.42
N VAL A 456 -51.67 34.21 38.32
CA VAL A 456 -51.16 35.19 39.29
C VAL A 456 -51.39 36.64 38.82
N GLY A 457 -51.72 36.84 37.54
CA GLY A 457 -52.03 38.14 36.98
C GLY A 457 -51.75 38.21 35.48
N TYR A 458 -51.44 39.41 34.99
CA TYR A 458 -51.10 39.66 33.58
C TYR A 458 -49.68 40.23 33.47
N GLY A 459 -48.98 39.87 32.40
CA GLY A 459 -47.63 40.34 32.10
C GLY A 459 -47.49 40.80 30.65
N LEU A 460 -46.45 41.57 30.37
CA LEU A 460 -46.09 41.91 28.99
C LEU A 460 -45.42 40.71 28.33
N LEU A 461 -45.80 40.38 27.09
CA LEU A 461 -45.11 39.35 26.33
C LEU A 461 -43.59 39.64 26.30
N PRO A 462 -42.74 38.59 26.43
CA PRO A 462 -41.30 38.72 26.27
C PRO A 462 -40.95 39.40 24.93
N ARG A 463 -39.81 40.07 24.87
CA ARG A 463 -39.34 40.60 23.58
C ARG A 463 -39.00 39.42 22.66
N PRO A 464 -39.57 39.37 21.45
CA PRO A 464 -39.30 38.25 20.56
C PRO A 464 -37.82 38.24 20.14
N VAL A 465 -37.24 37.05 20.08
CA VAL A 465 -35.87 36.85 19.60
C VAL A 465 -35.86 36.84 18.08
N GLN A 466 -34.94 37.57 17.44
CA GLN A 466 -34.69 37.46 16.01
C GLN A 466 -33.67 36.35 15.76
N PRO A 467 -34.08 35.17 15.26
CA PRO A 467 -33.24 33.99 15.29
C PRO A 467 -32.16 34.03 14.20
N THR A 468 -30.95 33.57 14.54
CA THR A 468 -29.90 33.29 13.54
C THR A 468 -30.12 31.92 12.89
N ARG A 469 -29.55 31.70 11.69
CA ARG A 469 -29.64 30.40 11.00
C ARG A 469 -29.08 29.25 11.85
N GLN A 470 -28.01 29.51 12.61
CA GLN A 470 -27.41 28.52 13.51
C GLN A 470 -28.33 28.16 14.68
N GLN A 471 -29.02 29.15 15.26
CA GLN A 471 -29.96 28.92 16.36
C GLN A 471 -31.21 28.15 15.93
N LEU A 472 -31.68 28.38 14.70
CA LEU A 472 -32.76 27.57 14.09
C LEU A 472 -32.28 26.15 13.79
N ALA A 473 -31.05 25.99 13.31
CA ALA A 473 -30.49 24.68 12.98
C ALA A 473 -30.16 23.82 14.20
N SER A 474 -29.87 24.42 15.35
CA SER A 474 -29.68 23.68 16.60
C SER A 474 -31.00 23.37 17.32
N GLY A 475 -32.11 24.03 16.94
CA GLY A 475 -33.36 23.98 17.72
C GLY A 475 -33.26 24.66 19.09
N SER A 476 -32.19 25.41 19.37
CA SER A 476 -31.92 26.02 20.69
C SER A 476 -32.99 27.00 21.18
N LEU A 477 -33.79 27.55 20.27
CA LEU A 477 -34.87 28.51 20.55
C LEU A 477 -36.24 27.82 20.67
N ASP A 478 -36.30 26.49 20.75
CA ASP A 478 -37.56 25.76 20.92
C ASP A 478 -38.33 26.29 22.13
N ALA A 479 -39.64 26.42 22.04
CA ALA A 479 -40.53 27.07 23.03
C ALA A 479 -40.28 28.57 23.28
N GLU A 480 -39.44 29.27 22.50
CA GLU A 480 -39.26 30.72 22.65
C GLU A 480 -40.09 31.53 21.66
N LEU A 481 -40.56 32.70 22.10
CA LEU A 481 -41.19 33.67 21.21
C LEU A 481 -40.15 34.27 20.25
N VAL A 482 -40.34 34.04 18.95
CA VAL A 482 -39.44 34.53 17.88
C VAL A 482 -40.13 35.52 16.96
N GLU A 483 -39.35 36.36 16.30
CA GLU A 483 -39.78 37.25 15.23
C GLU A 483 -38.98 36.99 13.96
N ILE A 484 -39.69 36.80 12.85
CA ILE A 484 -39.10 36.54 11.53
C ILE A 484 -39.61 37.59 10.55
N GLU A 485 -38.67 38.36 10.00
CA GLU A 485 -38.93 39.34 8.95
C GLU A 485 -38.49 38.77 7.60
N GLY A 486 -39.37 38.79 6.61
CA GLY A 486 -39.06 38.30 5.27
C GLY A 486 -40.06 38.71 4.22
N VAL A 487 -39.66 38.54 2.96
CA VAL A 487 -40.54 38.76 1.81
C VAL A 487 -41.32 37.48 1.55
N VAL A 488 -42.63 37.60 1.40
CA VAL A 488 -43.50 36.47 1.06
C VAL A 488 -43.26 36.02 -0.39
N THR A 489 -42.78 34.80 -0.59
CA THR A 489 -42.48 34.23 -1.92
C THR A 489 -43.54 33.22 -2.38
N SER A 490 -44.17 32.55 -1.43
CA SER A 490 -45.30 31.65 -1.64
C SER A 490 -46.22 31.64 -0.43
N VAL A 491 -47.52 31.46 -0.65
CA VAL A 491 -48.53 31.32 0.41
C VAL A 491 -49.41 30.14 0.05
N GLY A 492 -49.41 29.11 0.89
CA GLY A 492 -50.34 27.99 0.84
C GLY A 492 -51.44 28.11 1.89
N ASP A 493 -52.26 27.06 2.01
CA ASP A 493 -53.30 26.96 3.04
C ASP A 493 -52.70 26.73 4.44
N TYR A 494 -51.57 26.03 4.51
CA TYR A 494 -50.89 25.62 5.75
C TYR A 494 -49.43 26.05 5.80
N ASP A 495 -48.95 26.77 4.79
CA ASP A 495 -47.56 27.22 4.76
C ASP A 495 -47.40 28.62 4.17
N ILE A 496 -46.31 29.26 4.54
CA ILE A 496 -45.86 30.51 3.96
C ILE A 496 -44.35 30.46 3.79
N ARG A 497 -43.86 30.72 2.58
CA ARG A 497 -42.42 30.84 2.31
C ARG A 497 -41.99 32.28 2.39
N LEU A 498 -40.95 32.52 3.16
CA LEU A 498 -40.33 33.81 3.35
C LEU A 498 -38.88 33.79 2.85
N LEU A 499 -38.51 34.75 2.02
CA LEU A 499 -37.12 35.09 1.78
C LEU A 499 -36.66 36.01 2.90
N THR A 500 -35.81 35.50 3.80
CA THR A 500 -35.20 36.26 4.90
C THR A 500 -33.77 36.67 4.53
N ARG A 501 -33.11 37.44 5.39
CA ARG A 501 -31.67 37.74 5.24
C ARG A 501 -30.79 36.49 5.25
N GLY A 502 -31.21 35.44 5.95
CA GLY A 502 -30.50 34.16 6.06
C GLY A 502 -30.83 33.16 4.95
N GLY A 503 -31.67 33.54 3.99
CA GLY A 503 -32.16 32.67 2.92
C GLY A 503 -33.66 32.34 3.03
N ASN A 504 -34.10 31.36 2.26
CA ASN A 504 -35.49 30.93 2.23
C ASN A 504 -35.85 30.13 3.48
N VAL A 505 -36.99 30.47 4.07
CA VAL A 505 -37.58 29.82 5.23
C VAL A 505 -39.02 29.47 4.91
N LEU A 506 -39.39 28.23 5.11
CA LEU A 506 -40.76 27.75 5.03
C LEU A 506 -41.34 27.77 6.44
N VAL A 507 -42.38 28.55 6.69
CA VAL A 507 -43.13 28.50 7.95
C VAL A 507 -44.38 27.65 7.71
N GLN A 508 -44.57 26.62 8.52
CA GLN A 508 -45.65 25.66 8.39
C GLN A 508 -46.56 25.69 9.61
N SER A 509 -47.83 25.44 9.34
CA SER A 509 -48.91 25.15 10.28
C SER A 509 -49.07 23.64 10.40
N ASP A 510 -49.49 23.16 11.57
CA ASP A 510 -50.04 21.82 11.74
C ASP A 510 -51.55 21.90 12.04
N GLU A 511 -52.21 20.76 12.28
CA GLU A 511 -53.65 20.72 12.61
C GLU A 511 -54.00 21.44 13.92
N ILE A 512 -53.01 21.82 14.73
CA ILE A 512 -53.18 22.37 16.08
C ILE A 512 -52.91 23.89 16.08
N TYR A 513 -52.04 24.40 15.21
CA TYR A 513 -51.61 25.80 15.17
C TYR A 513 -51.79 26.41 13.78
N ASP A 514 -52.88 27.15 13.59
CA ASP A 514 -53.19 27.83 12.34
C ASP A 514 -52.27 29.03 12.07
N LEU A 515 -51.78 29.12 10.84
CA LEU A 515 -51.17 30.36 10.35
C LEU A 515 -52.26 31.42 10.13
N PRO A 516 -51.97 32.73 10.34
CA PRO A 516 -52.90 33.82 10.06
C PRO A 516 -53.48 33.79 8.64
N THR A 517 -52.72 33.24 7.69
CA THR A 517 -53.13 33.09 6.29
C THR A 517 -54.24 32.05 6.08
N ARG A 518 -54.45 31.07 6.97
CA ARG A 518 -55.43 29.98 6.74
C ARG A 518 -56.86 30.51 6.60
N LEU A 519 -57.22 31.51 7.39
CA LEU A 519 -58.58 32.09 7.44
C LEU A 519 -58.77 33.26 6.46
N MET A 520 -57.72 33.67 5.74
CA MET A 520 -57.78 34.78 4.79
C MET A 520 -58.42 34.34 3.46
N PRO A 521 -59.26 35.19 2.82
CA PRO A 521 -59.74 34.94 1.47
C PRO A 521 -58.58 34.74 0.47
N VAL A 522 -58.76 33.87 -0.53
CA VAL A 522 -57.73 33.56 -1.54
C VAL A 522 -57.14 34.82 -2.20
N ALA A 523 -57.97 35.83 -2.48
CA ALA A 523 -57.53 37.09 -3.06
C ALA A 523 -56.56 37.87 -2.16
N GLU A 524 -56.85 37.96 -0.86
CA GLU A 524 -55.99 38.62 0.13
C GLU A 524 -54.68 37.85 0.34
N ARG A 525 -54.74 36.50 0.36
CA ARG A 525 -53.54 35.65 0.44
C ARG A 525 -52.63 35.82 -0.76
N THR A 526 -53.21 35.93 -1.94
CA THR A 526 -52.46 36.15 -3.18
C THR A 526 -51.82 37.54 -3.21
N ALA A 527 -52.48 38.54 -2.63
CA ALA A 527 -51.95 39.91 -2.52
C ALA A 527 -50.74 40.03 -1.57
N LEU A 528 -50.54 39.07 -0.66
CA LEU A 528 -49.35 39.02 0.20
C LEU A 528 -48.07 38.73 -0.59
N LEU A 529 -48.16 38.07 -1.75
CA LEU A 529 -46.98 37.69 -2.54
C LEU A 529 -46.13 38.91 -2.92
N GLY A 530 -44.88 38.94 -2.45
CA GLY A 530 -43.94 40.05 -2.65
C GLY A 530 -44.03 41.16 -1.59
N SER A 531 -44.89 41.02 -0.59
CA SER A 531 -44.95 41.91 0.58
C SER A 531 -43.85 41.55 1.58
N VAL A 532 -43.34 42.54 2.31
CA VAL A 532 -42.50 42.31 3.50
C VAL A 532 -43.42 42.14 4.70
N VAL A 533 -43.31 40.99 5.36
CA VAL A 533 -44.11 40.65 6.54
C VAL A 533 -43.20 40.37 7.73
N ARG A 534 -43.74 40.61 8.93
CA ARG A 534 -43.18 40.09 10.18
C ARG A 534 -44.11 39.04 10.74
N LEU A 535 -43.57 37.85 10.98
CA LEU A 535 -44.23 36.78 11.71
C LEU A 535 -43.70 36.74 13.14
N ARG A 536 -44.61 36.74 14.11
CA ARG A 536 -44.28 36.53 15.53
C ARG A 536 -45.06 35.35 16.06
N GLY A 537 -44.35 34.39 16.65
CA GLY A 537 -44.95 33.21 17.24
C GLY A 537 -43.94 32.44 18.06
N VAL A 538 -44.41 31.45 18.81
CA VAL A 538 -43.52 30.58 19.59
C VAL A 538 -42.91 29.55 18.66
N TYR A 539 -41.58 29.51 18.57
CA TYR A 539 -40.86 28.57 17.73
C TYR A 539 -40.95 27.17 18.30
N ARG A 540 -41.31 26.22 17.42
CA ARG A 540 -41.19 24.80 17.66
C ARG A 540 -40.24 24.20 16.64
N ALA A 541 -39.22 23.48 17.13
CA ALA A 541 -38.27 22.80 16.26
C ALA A 541 -39.00 21.73 15.43
N ASN A 542 -38.86 21.81 14.09
CA ASN A 542 -39.25 20.72 13.21
C ASN A 542 -38.04 19.81 13.05
N TRP A 543 -38.15 18.57 13.49
CA TRP A 543 -37.02 17.65 13.58
C TRP A 543 -37.43 16.25 13.14
N ASP A 544 -36.44 15.47 12.72
CA ASP A 544 -36.64 14.09 12.30
C ASP A 544 -36.31 13.14 13.46
N ALA A 545 -37.31 12.40 13.92
CA ALA A 545 -37.20 11.52 15.09
C ALA A 545 -36.20 10.36 14.93
N VAL A 546 -35.88 9.98 13.70
CA VAL A 546 -34.96 8.88 13.41
C VAL A 546 -33.52 9.38 13.31
N THR A 547 -33.32 10.55 12.70
CA THR A 547 -31.98 11.11 12.46
C THR A 547 -31.53 12.12 13.51
N GLY A 548 -32.44 12.62 14.36
CA GLY A 548 -32.19 13.68 15.34
C GLY A 548 -31.91 15.05 14.70
N SER A 549 -32.06 15.19 13.38
CA SER A 549 -31.72 16.41 12.65
C SER A 549 -32.87 17.43 12.67
N VAL A 550 -32.55 18.69 12.96
CA VAL A 550 -33.51 19.80 12.90
C VAL A 550 -33.56 20.36 11.49
N ARG A 551 -34.77 20.45 10.93
CA ARG A 551 -35.04 21.04 9.62
C ARG A 551 -35.08 22.56 9.74
N SER A 552 -33.90 23.19 9.83
CA SER A 552 -33.75 24.63 10.09
C SER A 552 -34.45 25.57 9.09
N ALA A 553 -34.76 25.07 7.89
CA ALA A 553 -35.47 25.80 6.85
C ALA A 553 -37.01 25.62 6.92
N GLU A 554 -37.51 24.75 7.79
CA GLU A 554 -38.92 24.45 8.02
C GLU A 554 -39.28 24.81 9.47
N LEU A 555 -39.92 25.96 9.68
CA LEU A 555 -40.24 26.46 11.01
C LEU A 555 -41.70 26.23 11.34
N MET A 556 -41.97 25.89 12.59
CA MET A 556 -43.33 25.80 13.11
C MET A 556 -43.51 26.90 14.14
N LEU A 557 -44.53 27.75 13.95
CA LEU A 557 -44.82 28.87 14.85
C LEU A 557 -46.21 28.68 15.49
N GLY A 558 -46.22 28.48 16.80
CA GLY A 558 -47.46 28.45 17.59
C GLY A 558 -47.95 29.85 17.91
N ASN A 559 -49.28 30.03 17.97
CA ASN A 559 -49.96 31.33 18.17
C ASN A 559 -49.38 32.44 17.27
N CYS A 560 -49.11 32.09 16.01
CA CYS A 560 -48.47 32.99 15.06
C CYS A 560 -49.35 34.20 14.74
N THR A 561 -48.75 35.38 14.73
CA THR A 561 -49.34 36.65 14.28
C THR A 561 -48.52 37.20 13.12
N MET A 562 -49.17 37.90 12.19
CA MET A 562 -48.53 38.45 11.00
C MET A 562 -48.86 39.94 10.87
N SER A 563 -47.84 40.78 10.70
CA SER A 563 -48.00 42.16 10.21
C SER A 563 -47.44 42.30 8.81
N VAL A 564 -48.12 43.08 7.97
CA VAL A 564 -47.60 43.51 6.67
C VAL A 564 -46.92 44.85 6.89
N ASP A 565 -45.59 44.86 6.81
CA ASP A 565 -44.79 46.06 7.02
C ASP A 565 -44.67 46.87 5.74
N VAL A 566 -44.53 46.19 4.60
CA VAL A 566 -44.50 46.80 3.26
C VAL A 566 -45.35 45.96 2.32
N PRO A 567 -46.45 46.49 1.74
CA PRO A 567 -47.27 45.75 0.80
C PRO A 567 -46.54 45.53 -0.53
N ALA A 568 -46.93 44.49 -1.27
CA ALA A 568 -46.43 44.22 -2.60
C ALA A 568 -46.78 45.37 -3.56
N LEU A 569 -45.85 45.73 -4.45
CA LEU A 569 -46.09 46.69 -5.52
C LEU A 569 -46.99 46.05 -6.60
N GLU A 570 -47.98 46.81 -7.11
CA GLU A 570 -48.85 46.37 -8.22
C GLU A 570 -48.06 46.06 -9.50
N ASP A 571 -47.05 46.89 -9.81
CA ASP A 571 -46.07 46.63 -10.87
C ASP A 571 -44.66 46.45 -10.28
N PRO A 572 -44.11 45.23 -10.26
CA PRO A 572 -42.75 44.96 -9.82
C PRO A 572 -41.67 45.78 -10.55
N TYR A 573 -41.89 46.18 -11.80
CA TYR A 573 -40.93 46.98 -12.59
C TYR A 573 -40.96 48.47 -12.24
N SER A 574 -41.92 48.93 -11.43
CA SER A 574 -41.90 50.28 -10.85
C SER A 574 -40.89 50.45 -9.72
N SER A 575 -40.21 49.37 -9.31
CA SER A 575 -39.17 49.39 -8.28
C SER A 575 -38.01 50.33 -8.65
N PRO A 576 -37.31 50.91 -7.65
CA PRO A 576 -36.15 51.77 -7.89
C PRO A 576 -35.10 51.07 -8.75
N SER A 577 -34.62 51.78 -9.78
CA SER A 577 -33.54 51.29 -10.62
C SER A 577 -32.20 51.45 -9.91
N VAL A 578 -31.45 50.37 -9.79
CA VAL A 578 -30.15 50.34 -9.12
C VAL A 578 -29.13 49.69 -10.05
N LYS A 579 -27.88 50.15 -10.02
CA LYS A 579 -26.81 49.44 -10.74
C LYS A 579 -26.41 48.19 -9.94
N PRO A 580 -26.28 47.02 -10.59
CA PRO A 580 -25.80 45.82 -9.91
C PRO A 580 -24.51 45.99 -9.11
N SER A 581 -23.54 46.75 -9.61
CA SER A 581 -22.30 47.08 -8.89
C SER A 581 -22.54 47.83 -7.56
N ASP A 582 -23.59 48.66 -7.47
CA ASP A 582 -23.95 49.37 -6.25
C ASP A 582 -24.57 48.44 -5.19
N LEU A 583 -25.03 47.25 -5.57
CA LEU A 583 -25.60 46.26 -4.65
C LEU A 583 -24.55 45.61 -3.74
N LEU A 584 -23.27 45.66 -4.12
CA LEU A 584 -22.14 45.18 -3.30
C LEU A 584 -21.60 46.26 -2.35
N LEU A 585 -21.98 47.53 -2.53
CA LEU A 585 -21.50 48.63 -1.72
C LEU A 585 -22.31 48.73 -0.42
N PHE A 586 -21.61 49.03 0.68
CA PHE A 586 -22.26 49.29 1.97
C PHE A 586 -23.17 50.52 1.86
N THR A 587 -24.46 50.34 2.11
CA THR A 587 -25.43 51.42 2.27
C THR A 587 -25.85 51.55 3.74
N SER A 588 -25.94 52.78 4.25
CA SER A 588 -26.36 53.07 5.64
C SER A 588 -27.78 52.62 5.98
N HIS A 589 -28.57 52.25 4.97
CA HIS A 589 -29.84 51.56 5.11
C HIS A 589 -29.68 50.17 4.49
N PRO A 590 -29.94 49.08 5.24
CA PRO A 590 -29.82 47.73 4.69
C PRO A 590 -30.83 47.56 3.54
N THR A 591 -30.34 47.27 2.33
CA THR A 591 -31.12 47.00 1.11
C THR A 591 -31.76 45.60 1.13
N ALA A 592 -31.42 44.79 2.14
CA ALA A 592 -31.98 43.45 2.31
C ALA A 592 -33.51 43.53 2.49
N LEU A 593 -34.25 42.77 1.69
CA LEU A 593 -35.72 42.75 1.59
C LEU A 593 -36.37 43.94 0.85
N LYS A 594 -35.59 44.81 0.18
CA LYS A 594 -36.15 45.77 -0.80
C LYS A 594 -36.12 45.19 -2.21
N ARG A 595 -37.23 45.33 -2.92
CA ARG A 595 -37.28 45.02 -4.36
C ARG A 595 -36.53 46.12 -5.12
N VAL A 596 -35.65 45.71 -6.02
CA VAL A 596 -34.90 46.60 -6.90
C VAL A 596 -35.08 46.17 -8.33
N ARG A 597 -34.92 47.13 -9.25
CA ARG A 597 -34.90 46.87 -10.68
C ARG A 597 -33.48 47.05 -11.22
N VAL A 598 -33.00 46.04 -11.92
CA VAL A 598 -31.69 46.04 -12.57
C VAL A 598 -31.86 45.76 -14.06
N THR A 599 -30.94 46.28 -14.86
CA THR A 599 -30.87 46.03 -16.29
C THR A 599 -29.51 45.46 -16.63
N GLY A 600 -29.49 44.43 -17.47
CA GLY A 600 -28.24 43.84 -17.95
C GLY A 600 -28.47 42.98 -19.17
N GLN A 601 -27.39 42.67 -19.85
CA GLN A 601 -27.39 41.75 -20.98
C GLN A 601 -27.24 40.32 -20.48
N LEU A 602 -28.07 39.41 -20.98
CA LEU A 602 -28.00 37.99 -20.66
C LEU A 602 -26.75 37.36 -21.29
N LEU A 603 -25.87 36.76 -20.48
CA LEU A 603 -24.67 36.08 -20.96
C LEU A 603 -24.87 34.58 -21.07
N TYR A 604 -25.55 33.98 -20.09
CA TYR A 604 -25.87 32.55 -20.01
C TYR A 604 -27.17 32.35 -19.22
N ALA A 605 -27.98 31.38 -19.62
CA ALA A 605 -29.24 31.04 -18.96
C ALA A 605 -29.28 29.57 -18.60
N ARG A 606 -29.58 29.28 -17.33
CA ARG A 606 -29.82 27.94 -16.79
C ARG A 606 -31.06 28.00 -15.90
N PRO A 607 -32.28 27.96 -16.46
CA PRO A 607 -33.50 28.15 -15.69
C PRO A 607 -33.53 27.29 -14.42
N PRO A 608 -33.87 27.87 -13.25
CA PRO A 608 -34.37 29.24 -13.04
C PRO A 608 -33.29 30.34 -12.92
N GLU A 609 -32.00 30.03 -13.07
CA GLU A 609 -30.88 30.96 -12.90
C GLU A 609 -30.45 31.65 -14.21
N LEU A 610 -30.29 32.97 -14.16
CA LEU A 610 -29.77 33.78 -15.27
C LEU A 610 -28.50 34.51 -14.85
N PHE A 611 -27.51 34.56 -15.75
CA PHE A 611 -26.25 35.28 -15.57
C PHE A 611 -26.23 36.49 -16.49
N LEU A 612 -26.20 37.69 -15.90
CA LEU A 612 -26.31 38.95 -16.63
C LEU A 612 -25.11 39.85 -16.37
N PHE A 613 -24.91 40.78 -17.29
CA PHE A 613 -23.83 41.76 -17.24
C PHE A 613 -24.36 43.16 -17.49
N ASP A 614 -24.04 44.11 -16.61
CA ASP A 614 -24.52 45.50 -16.71
C ASP A 614 -23.61 46.44 -17.52
N GLY A 615 -22.50 45.91 -18.06
CA GLY A 615 -21.44 46.68 -18.71
C GLY A 615 -20.19 46.86 -17.85
N THR A 616 -20.31 46.68 -16.54
CA THR A 616 -19.23 46.83 -15.55
C THR A 616 -19.00 45.60 -14.67
N SER A 617 -20.07 44.91 -14.27
CA SER A 617 -20.01 43.77 -13.35
C SER A 617 -21.05 42.72 -13.70
N GLY A 618 -20.71 41.46 -13.44
CA GLY A 618 -21.63 40.34 -13.55
C GLY A 618 -22.57 40.28 -12.35
N PHE A 619 -23.81 39.83 -12.58
CA PHE A 619 -24.78 39.59 -11.51
C PHE A 619 -25.75 38.47 -11.91
N ARG A 620 -26.40 37.90 -10.91
CA ARG A 620 -27.34 36.79 -11.09
C ARG A 620 -28.77 37.18 -10.80
N VAL A 621 -29.68 36.52 -11.50
CA VAL A 621 -31.12 36.65 -11.31
C VAL A 621 -31.70 35.25 -11.19
N MET A 622 -32.21 34.89 -10.02
CA MET A 622 -33.06 33.72 -9.82
C MET A 622 -34.49 34.09 -10.17
N MET A 623 -35.00 33.41 -11.17
CA MET A 623 -36.30 33.68 -11.76
C MET A 623 -37.41 32.94 -11.05
N ARG A 624 -38.55 33.62 -10.86
CA ARG A 624 -39.79 32.99 -10.38
C ARG A 624 -40.46 32.13 -11.45
N ASN A 625 -40.40 32.59 -12.70
CA ASN A 625 -40.94 31.93 -13.88
C ASN A 625 -39.85 31.83 -14.95
N SER A 626 -39.92 30.87 -15.88
CA SER A 626 -38.93 30.71 -16.95
C SER A 626 -39.38 31.38 -18.25
N PRO A 627 -39.08 32.67 -18.51
CA PRO A 627 -39.29 33.28 -19.81
C PRO A 627 -38.30 32.69 -20.84
N THR A 628 -38.71 32.63 -22.10
CA THR A 628 -37.80 32.30 -23.20
C THR A 628 -36.88 33.50 -23.44
N LEU A 629 -35.63 33.40 -22.98
CA LEU A 629 -34.59 34.40 -23.17
C LEU A 629 -33.37 33.73 -23.79
N GLU A 630 -32.69 34.44 -24.69
CA GLU A 630 -31.48 33.96 -25.36
C GLU A 630 -30.26 34.78 -24.97
N PRO A 631 -29.05 34.16 -24.88
CA PRO A 631 -27.82 34.92 -24.68
C PRO A 631 -27.70 36.08 -25.69
N GLY A 632 -27.39 37.28 -25.18
CA GLY A 632 -27.39 38.53 -25.95
C GLY A 632 -28.63 39.41 -25.73
N ASP A 633 -29.74 38.85 -25.22
CA ASP A 633 -30.93 39.62 -24.87
C ASP A 633 -30.62 40.69 -23.80
N GLN A 634 -31.17 41.89 -24.00
CA GLN A 634 -31.21 42.92 -22.97
C GLN A 634 -32.39 42.63 -22.06
N VAL A 635 -32.12 42.46 -20.77
CA VAL A 635 -33.07 41.99 -19.79
C VAL A 635 -33.20 43.00 -18.68
N GLU A 636 -34.45 43.34 -18.39
CA GLU A 636 -34.81 44.11 -17.20
C GLU A 636 -35.38 43.14 -16.17
N ALA A 637 -34.76 43.09 -14.99
CA ALA A 637 -35.14 42.19 -13.91
C ALA A 637 -35.55 42.97 -12.66
N ALA A 638 -36.65 42.58 -12.03
CA ALA A 638 -37.15 43.14 -10.78
C ALA A 638 -37.26 42.04 -9.73
N GLY A 639 -36.48 42.15 -8.65
CA GLY A 639 -36.34 41.11 -7.63
C GLY A 639 -35.76 41.63 -6.33
N PHE A 640 -35.52 40.73 -5.37
CA PHE A 640 -35.01 41.07 -4.05
C PHE A 640 -33.54 40.74 -3.91
N VAL A 641 -32.77 41.67 -3.34
CA VAL A 641 -31.32 41.49 -3.18
C VAL A 641 -31.03 40.44 -2.12
N GLN A 642 -30.32 39.38 -2.50
CA GLN A 642 -29.68 38.47 -1.56
C GLN A 642 -28.20 38.84 -1.44
N LEU A 643 -27.78 39.11 -0.20
CA LEU A 643 -26.39 39.42 0.12
C LEU A 643 -25.63 38.11 0.34
N GLY A 644 -24.48 37.96 -0.32
CA GLY A 644 -23.59 36.81 -0.17
C GLY A 644 -23.00 36.32 -1.49
N GLY A 645 -21.78 35.79 -1.43
CA GLY A 645 -21.04 35.33 -2.59
C GLY A 645 -20.35 36.45 -3.40
N PRO A 646 -19.68 36.09 -4.50
CA PRO A 646 -18.78 37.00 -5.24
C PRO A 646 -19.49 38.01 -6.15
N SER A 647 -20.71 37.72 -6.61
CA SER A 647 -21.55 38.64 -7.39
C SER A 647 -22.96 38.77 -6.82
N PRO A 648 -23.63 39.93 -6.96
CA PRO A 648 -24.98 40.15 -6.48
C PRO A 648 -25.96 39.13 -7.03
N VAL A 649 -26.93 38.73 -6.21
CA VAL A 649 -28.00 37.83 -6.62
C VAL A 649 -29.35 38.48 -6.34
N LEU A 650 -30.20 38.55 -7.36
CA LEU A 650 -31.61 38.90 -7.19
C LEU A 650 -32.45 37.63 -7.12
N MET A 651 -33.17 37.46 -6.03
CA MET A 651 -34.08 36.34 -5.78
C MET A 651 -35.52 36.71 -6.12
N GLU A 652 -36.34 35.69 -6.42
CA GLU A 652 -37.78 35.86 -6.71
C GLU A 652 -38.05 36.91 -7.79
N SER A 653 -37.23 36.86 -8.83
CA SER A 653 -37.20 37.90 -9.83
C SER A 653 -38.18 37.62 -10.96
N LEU A 654 -38.77 38.70 -11.46
CA LEU A 654 -39.41 38.71 -12.77
C LEU A 654 -38.45 39.39 -13.74
N ALA A 655 -38.30 38.82 -14.92
CA ALA A 655 -37.48 39.40 -15.96
C ALA A 655 -38.23 39.46 -17.28
N ARG A 656 -37.97 40.53 -18.03
CA ARG A 656 -38.52 40.74 -19.37
C ARG A 656 -37.44 41.19 -20.33
N LYS A 657 -37.57 40.75 -21.57
CA LYS A 657 -36.74 41.21 -22.69
C LYS A 657 -37.10 42.65 -23.04
N THR A 658 -36.10 43.52 -23.10
CA THR A 658 -36.22 44.93 -23.50
C THR A 658 -35.48 45.23 -24.81
N GLY A 659 -34.63 44.31 -25.27
CA GLY A 659 -33.87 44.43 -26.52
C GLY A 659 -32.99 43.20 -26.77
N HIS A 660 -32.11 43.29 -27.76
CA HIS A 660 -31.11 42.26 -28.07
C HIS A 660 -29.86 42.92 -28.66
N SER A 661 -28.69 42.46 -28.24
CA SER A 661 -27.39 42.89 -28.78
C SER A 661 -26.39 41.74 -28.77
N PRO A 662 -25.33 41.77 -29.59
CA PRO A 662 -24.26 40.78 -29.52
C PRO A 662 -23.65 40.72 -28.10
N PRO A 663 -23.27 39.55 -27.58
CA PRO A 663 -22.63 39.42 -26.27
C PRO A 663 -21.38 40.31 -26.18
N PRO A 664 -21.05 40.82 -24.98
CA PRO A 664 -19.89 41.69 -24.80
C PRO A 664 -18.59 40.93 -25.14
N PRO A 665 -17.53 41.64 -25.56
CA PRO A 665 -16.23 41.02 -25.77
C PRO A 665 -15.75 40.35 -24.47
N PRO A 666 -15.14 39.15 -24.54
CA PRO A 666 -14.71 38.45 -23.34
C PRO A 666 -13.52 39.17 -22.70
N VAL A 667 -13.48 39.18 -21.37
CA VAL A 667 -12.30 39.61 -20.62
C VAL A 667 -11.22 38.55 -20.79
N LYS A 668 -10.07 38.93 -21.36
CA LYS A 668 -8.92 38.02 -21.48
C LYS A 668 -8.25 37.90 -20.13
N VAL A 669 -8.12 36.67 -19.64
CA VAL A 669 -7.56 36.38 -18.32
C VAL A 669 -6.37 35.46 -18.49
N GLU A 670 -5.24 35.87 -17.94
CA GLU A 670 -4.05 35.03 -17.88
C GLU A 670 -4.27 33.89 -16.88
N ALA A 671 -3.76 32.72 -17.22
CA ALA A 671 -4.06 31.50 -16.48
C ALA A 671 -3.58 31.52 -15.00
N ASP A 672 -2.55 32.33 -14.71
CA ASP A 672 -1.99 32.50 -13.37
C ASP A 672 -2.80 33.44 -12.47
N ASP A 673 -3.69 34.26 -13.04
CA ASP A 673 -4.54 35.21 -12.31
C ASP A 673 -5.87 34.58 -11.82
N LEU A 674 -6.07 33.29 -12.10
CA LEU A 674 -7.24 32.52 -11.68
C LEU A 674 -6.95 31.81 -10.33
N PRO A 675 -7.97 31.50 -9.51
CA PRO A 675 -9.33 32.02 -9.56
C PRO A 675 -9.42 33.50 -9.13
N ASP A 676 -10.22 34.31 -9.83
CA ASP A 676 -10.54 35.68 -9.42
C ASP A 676 -12.06 35.80 -9.20
N PRO A 677 -12.52 35.98 -7.94
CA PRO A 677 -13.93 36.17 -7.61
C PRO A 677 -14.60 37.33 -8.36
N LYS A 678 -13.85 38.36 -8.77
CA LYS A 678 -14.40 39.52 -9.50
C LYS A 678 -14.93 39.18 -10.89
N LEU A 679 -14.51 38.04 -11.43
CA LEU A 679 -14.94 37.55 -12.73
C LEU A 679 -16.28 36.80 -12.66
N ASP A 680 -16.87 36.60 -11.47
CA ASP A 680 -18.12 35.86 -11.31
C ASP A 680 -19.27 36.49 -12.13
N SER A 681 -19.93 35.66 -12.93
CA SER A 681 -20.97 36.07 -13.89
C SER A 681 -20.48 36.98 -15.01
N MET A 682 -19.18 36.99 -15.34
CA MET A 682 -18.62 37.70 -16.50
C MET A 682 -18.24 36.74 -17.62
N ARG A 683 -18.25 37.24 -18.86
CA ARG A 683 -17.76 36.48 -20.02
C ARG A 683 -16.24 36.61 -20.09
N VAL A 684 -15.53 35.49 -19.97
CA VAL A 684 -14.07 35.43 -19.93
C VAL A 684 -13.52 34.59 -21.08
N GLU A 685 -12.29 34.89 -21.46
CA GLU A 685 -11.48 34.10 -22.38
C GLU A 685 -10.25 33.57 -21.64
N VAL A 686 -10.12 32.23 -21.59
CA VAL A 686 -9.03 31.54 -20.88
C VAL A 686 -8.36 30.57 -21.83
N VAL A 687 -7.03 30.55 -21.81
CA VAL A 687 -6.22 29.56 -22.53
C VAL A 687 -5.74 28.50 -21.56
N GLY A 688 -5.96 27.23 -21.89
CA GLY A 688 -5.54 26.11 -21.06
C GLY A 688 -5.36 24.82 -21.84
N THR A 689 -4.87 23.81 -21.15
CA THR A 689 -4.62 22.47 -21.70
C THR A 689 -5.80 21.55 -21.35
N LEU A 690 -6.38 20.90 -22.36
CA LEU A 690 -7.47 19.94 -22.17
C LEU A 690 -6.93 18.65 -21.54
N LEU A 691 -7.38 18.32 -20.33
CA LEU A 691 -7.01 17.09 -19.62
C LEU A 691 -7.94 15.93 -19.93
N SER A 692 -9.25 16.20 -19.92
CA SER A 692 -10.26 15.19 -20.18
C SER A 692 -11.55 15.79 -20.70
N ASP A 693 -12.30 14.95 -21.42
CA ASP A 693 -13.63 15.23 -21.94
C ASP A 693 -14.53 14.09 -21.47
N THR A 694 -15.52 14.43 -20.64
CA THR A 694 -16.39 13.45 -19.96
C THR A 694 -17.84 13.91 -19.99
N MET A 695 -18.78 13.00 -19.78
CA MET A 695 -20.17 13.36 -19.48
C MET A 695 -20.37 13.38 -17.96
N ARG A 696 -20.89 14.48 -17.43
CA ARG A 696 -21.30 14.63 -16.02
C ARG A 696 -22.75 15.11 -15.99
N LEU A 697 -23.65 14.33 -15.38
CA LEU A 697 -25.07 14.70 -15.20
C LEU A 697 -25.76 15.17 -16.50
N ASP A 698 -25.54 14.45 -17.61
CA ASP A 698 -26.10 14.74 -18.94
C ASP A 698 -25.53 16.00 -19.64
N GLU A 699 -24.51 16.63 -19.05
CA GLU A 699 -23.74 17.71 -19.64
C GLU A 699 -22.30 17.27 -19.95
N ARG A 700 -21.76 17.71 -21.09
CA ARG A 700 -20.39 17.40 -21.46
C ARG A 700 -19.43 18.36 -20.75
N ALA A 701 -18.55 17.80 -19.93
CA ALA A 701 -17.63 18.48 -19.04
C ALA A 701 -16.18 18.32 -19.55
N LEU A 702 -15.55 19.44 -19.88
CA LEU A 702 -14.15 19.54 -20.30
C LEU A 702 -13.30 19.96 -19.10
N GLU A 703 -12.40 19.11 -18.66
CA GLU A 703 -11.44 19.46 -17.61
C GLU A 703 -10.23 20.16 -18.22
N ILE A 704 -9.92 21.35 -17.71
CA ILE A 704 -8.92 22.24 -18.27
C ILE A 704 -7.88 22.55 -17.20
N TRP A 705 -6.62 22.44 -17.58
CA TRP A 705 -5.49 22.91 -16.78
C TRP A 705 -5.04 24.27 -17.29
N ALA A 706 -5.12 25.29 -16.43
CA ALA A 706 -4.70 26.66 -16.75
C ALA A 706 -3.84 27.20 -15.60
N GLY A 707 -2.56 27.48 -15.88
CA GLY A 707 -1.61 28.00 -14.88
C GLY A 707 -1.37 26.97 -13.79
N LYS A 708 -1.75 27.31 -12.56
CA LYS A 708 -1.71 26.42 -11.37
C LYS A 708 -3.04 25.77 -11.04
N ASN A 709 -4.11 26.10 -11.75
CA ASN A 709 -5.47 25.69 -11.40
C ASN A 709 -6.04 24.73 -12.43
N ARG A 710 -6.92 23.86 -11.94
CA ARG A 710 -7.81 23.05 -12.76
C ARG A 710 -9.22 23.61 -12.63
N PHE A 711 -9.94 23.68 -13.74
CA PHE A 711 -11.36 24.02 -13.74
C PHE A 711 -12.11 23.17 -14.77
N VAL A 712 -13.43 23.18 -14.68
CA VAL A 712 -14.31 22.46 -15.59
C VAL A 712 -15.08 23.45 -16.46
N ALA A 713 -15.04 23.24 -17.77
CA ALA A 713 -15.88 23.96 -18.72
C ALA A 713 -17.02 23.06 -19.20
N PHE A 714 -18.26 23.50 -19.02
CA PHE A 714 -19.45 22.75 -19.43
C PHE A 714 -19.99 23.27 -20.75
N LEU A 715 -20.36 22.34 -21.62
CA LEU A 715 -21.10 22.59 -22.86
C LEU A 715 -22.61 22.44 -22.63
N PRO A 716 -23.45 23.12 -23.43
CA PRO A 716 -24.89 22.94 -23.34
C PRO A 716 -25.30 21.52 -23.74
N PRO A 717 -26.42 21.00 -23.19
CA PRO A 717 -26.93 19.66 -23.53
C PRO A 717 -27.12 19.50 -25.05
N GLY A 718 -26.74 18.33 -25.58
CA GLY A 718 -26.90 18.01 -27.02
C GLY A 718 -25.83 18.58 -27.96
N ALA A 719 -24.83 19.32 -27.47
CA ALA A 719 -23.72 19.79 -28.31
C ALA A 719 -22.79 18.63 -28.75
N SER A 720 -22.81 18.30 -30.05
CA SER A 720 -21.88 17.33 -30.64
C SER A 720 -20.56 18.00 -31.00
N MET A 721 -19.56 17.84 -30.13
CA MET A 721 -18.22 18.38 -30.33
C MET A 721 -17.32 17.33 -31.03
N PRO A 722 -16.50 17.72 -32.04
CA PRO A 722 -15.49 16.84 -32.61
C PRO A 722 -14.51 16.34 -31.54
N VAL A 723 -13.91 15.16 -31.71
CA VAL A 723 -12.95 14.62 -30.73
C VAL A 723 -11.72 15.55 -30.68
N ILE A 724 -11.55 16.28 -29.57
CA ILE A 724 -10.32 17.03 -29.27
C ILE A 724 -9.39 16.09 -28.49
N GLU A 725 -8.16 15.91 -28.96
CA GLU A 725 -7.19 15.06 -28.26
C GLU A 725 -6.83 15.65 -26.89
N ARG A 726 -6.59 14.78 -25.90
CA ARG A 726 -5.99 15.18 -24.62
C ARG A 726 -4.67 15.92 -24.87
N ASP A 727 -4.33 16.82 -23.95
CA ASP A 727 -3.16 17.69 -24.01
C ASP A 727 -3.19 18.73 -25.15
N SER A 728 -4.35 18.91 -25.80
CA SER A 728 -4.57 20.02 -26.72
C SER A 728 -4.63 21.34 -25.95
N ILE A 729 -3.96 22.37 -26.47
CA ILE A 729 -4.10 23.74 -25.97
C ILE A 729 -5.35 24.33 -26.61
N VAL A 730 -6.34 24.62 -25.77
CA VAL A 730 -7.62 25.19 -26.16
C VAL A 730 -7.78 26.58 -25.57
N ARG A 731 -8.38 27.47 -26.34
CA ARG A 731 -8.90 28.74 -25.88
C ARG A 731 -10.41 28.60 -25.74
N LEU A 732 -10.89 28.92 -24.55
CA LEU A 732 -12.29 28.81 -24.17
C LEU A 732 -12.85 30.20 -23.94
N THR A 733 -14.09 30.42 -24.36
CA THR A 733 -14.82 31.67 -24.19
C THR A 733 -16.23 31.39 -23.69
N GLY A 734 -16.55 31.87 -22.50
CA GLY A 734 -17.72 31.45 -21.74
C GLY A 734 -17.90 32.27 -20.47
N VAL A 735 -18.96 31.99 -19.71
CA VAL A 735 -19.27 32.68 -18.46
C VAL A 735 -18.52 32.02 -17.31
N TYR A 736 -17.77 32.81 -16.55
CA TYR A 736 -17.06 32.38 -15.35
C TYR A 736 -18.01 32.30 -14.16
N ILE A 737 -18.01 31.18 -13.45
CA ILE A 737 -18.81 30.96 -12.24
C ILE A 737 -17.88 30.53 -11.11
N SER A 738 -17.79 31.36 -10.08
CA SER A 738 -16.94 31.11 -8.93
C SER A 738 -17.53 30.02 -8.01
N ALA A 739 -16.67 29.18 -7.44
CA ALA A 739 -17.09 28.18 -6.46
C ALA A 739 -17.47 28.83 -5.12
N THR A 740 -18.71 28.65 -4.70
CA THR A 740 -19.17 28.93 -3.32
C THR A 740 -19.70 27.63 -2.69
N GLU A 741 -19.76 27.57 -1.35
CA GLU A 741 -20.06 26.36 -0.55
C GLU A 741 -21.27 25.53 -1.02
N ASP A 742 -22.29 26.15 -1.65
CA ASP A 742 -23.49 25.48 -2.16
C ASP A 742 -23.52 25.19 -3.68
N ARG A 743 -22.46 25.52 -4.44
CA ARG A 743 -22.58 25.69 -5.93
C ARG A 743 -21.83 24.72 -6.82
N THR A 744 -20.76 24.07 -6.35
CA THR A 744 -20.01 23.18 -7.24
C THR A 744 -20.60 21.78 -7.20
N LEU A 745 -20.96 21.25 -8.37
CA LEU A 745 -21.35 19.85 -8.55
C LEU A 745 -20.27 18.86 -8.06
N SER A 746 -19.03 19.34 -7.86
CA SER A 746 -17.87 18.53 -7.49
C SER A 746 -17.22 18.91 -6.15
N GLY A 747 -17.74 19.90 -5.40
CA GLY A 747 -17.25 20.34 -4.08
C GLY A 747 -15.78 20.80 -3.98
N SER A 748 -14.97 20.65 -5.04
CA SER A 748 -13.50 20.74 -4.97
C SER A 748 -12.85 21.58 -6.08
N ASP A 749 -13.58 21.96 -7.12
CA ASP A 749 -13.05 22.81 -8.18
C ASP A 749 -13.20 24.31 -7.80
N PRO A 750 -12.17 25.15 -8.00
CA PRO A 750 -12.17 26.55 -7.55
C PRO A 750 -13.13 27.45 -8.34
N PHE A 751 -13.49 27.07 -9.56
CA PHE A 751 -14.51 27.71 -10.39
C PHE A 751 -14.92 26.78 -11.55
N GLU A 752 -16.01 27.10 -12.22
CA GLU A 752 -16.44 26.46 -13.47
C GLU A 752 -16.71 27.50 -14.56
N MET A 753 -16.75 27.04 -15.81
CA MET A 753 -16.98 27.89 -16.97
C MET A 753 -18.14 27.35 -17.80
N ARG A 754 -19.11 28.20 -18.15
CA ARG A 754 -20.27 27.82 -18.96
C ARG A 754 -20.14 28.34 -20.38
N LEU A 755 -20.13 27.44 -21.35
CA LEU A 755 -20.07 27.76 -22.77
C LEU A 755 -21.50 27.85 -23.31
N ASN A 756 -21.79 28.84 -24.16
CA ASN A 756 -23.09 28.98 -24.81
C ASN A 756 -23.27 27.98 -25.96
N ASP A 757 -22.17 27.71 -26.69
CA ASP A 757 -22.14 26.85 -27.86
C ASP A 757 -20.69 26.40 -28.14
N LEU A 758 -20.50 25.68 -29.24
CA LEU A 758 -19.19 25.20 -29.69
C LEU A 758 -18.26 26.30 -30.21
N SER A 759 -18.78 27.48 -30.59
CA SER A 759 -17.95 28.62 -31.03
C SER A 759 -17.09 29.19 -29.91
N GLY A 760 -17.48 28.93 -28.66
CA GLY A 760 -16.69 29.24 -27.47
C GLY A 760 -15.41 28.40 -27.33
N ILE A 761 -15.15 27.42 -28.20
CA ILE A 761 -13.95 26.58 -28.14
C ILE A 761 -13.10 26.78 -29.40
N THR A 762 -11.84 27.16 -29.23
CA THR A 762 -10.87 27.20 -30.33
C THR A 762 -9.62 26.41 -29.97
N VAL A 763 -9.26 25.43 -30.80
CA VAL A 763 -8.03 24.64 -30.60
C VAL A 763 -6.84 25.44 -31.14
N ILE A 764 -5.98 25.92 -30.25
CA ILE A 764 -4.75 26.64 -30.62
C ILE A 764 -3.69 25.65 -31.12
N LYS A 765 -3.53 24.55 -30.40
CA LYS A 765 -2.54 23.50 -30.71
C LYS A 765 -3.13 22.14 -30.35
N ARG A 766 -3.15 21.21 -31.30
CA ARG A 766 -3.57 19.83 -31.02
C ARG A 766 -2.53 19.12 -30.16
N GLY A 767 -3.01 18.29 -29.25
CA GLY A 767 -2.17 17.41 -28.43
C GLY A 767 -1.39 16.42 -29.30
N PRO A 768 -0.26 15.89 -28.81
CA PRO A 768 0.47 14.85 -29.52
C PRO A 768 -0.43 13.62 -29.72
N TRP A 769 -0.38 12.99 -30.90
CA TRP A 769 -1.10 11.73 -31.12
C TRP A 769 -0.58 10.60 -30.19
N TRP A 770 0.64 10.72 -29.66
CA TRP A 770 1.22 9.80 -28.69
C TRP A 770 0.58 10.00 -27.30
N THR A 771 -0.42 9.19 -26.97
CA THR A 771 -1.02 9.08 -25.64
C THR A 771 -0.61 7.76 -24.97
N THR A 772 -0.76 7.62 -23.65
CA THR A 772 -0.52 6.33 -22.94
C THR A 772 -1.28 5.18 -23.59
N ARG A 773 -2.52 5.41 -24.02
CA ARG A 773 -3.35 4.44 -24.75
C ARG A 773 -2.76 4.08 -26.11
N HIS A 774 -2.29 5.06 -26.89
CA HIS A 774 -1.65 4.79 -28.18
C HIS A 774 -0.28 4.13 -28.02
N THR A 775 0.53 4.50 -27.02
CA THR A 775 1.77 3.79 -26.70
C THR A 775 1.50 2.36 -26.25
N VAL A 776 0.50 2.11 -25.40
CA VAL A 776 0.12 0.74 -25.00
C VAL A 776 -0.40 -0.03 -26.22
N GLY A 777 -1.18 0.60 -27.10
CA GLY A 777 -1.63 0.00 -28.36
C GLY A 777 -0.47 -0.36 -29.29
N VAL A 778 0.48 0.55 -29.52
CA VAL A 778 1.68 0.31 -30.33
C VAL A 778 2.56 -0.75 -29.69
N VAL A 779 2.80 -0.68 -28.37
CA VAL A 779 3.55 -1.70 -27.63
C VAL A 779 2.84 -3.05 -27.68
N ALA A 780 1.51 -3.10 -27.58
CA ALA A 780 0.75 -4.34 -27.69
C ALA A 780 0.79 -4.91 -29.12
N VAL A 781 0.72 -4.08 -30.17
CA VAL A 781 0.89 -4.51 -31.56
C VAL A 781 2.31 -4.98 -31.83
N LEU A 782 3.33 -4.26 -31.35
CA LEU A 782 4.73 -4.66 -31.45
C LEU A 782 5.01 -5.93 -30.65
N SER A 783 4.48 -6.04 -29.43
CA SER A 783 4.63 -7.23 -28.58
C SER A 783 3.86 -8.41 -29.14
N SER A 784 2.66 -8.19 -29.68
CA SER A 784 1.90 -9.22 -30.39
C SER A 784 2.64 -9.65 -31.65
N GLY A 785 3.18 -8.70 -32.42
CA GLY A 785 4.03 -8.99 -33.58
C GLY A 785 5.32 -9.72 -33.19
N LEU A 786 5.92 -9.40 -32.05
CA LEU A 786 7.10 -10.06 -31.52
C LEU A 786 6.77 -11.46 -31.00
N VAL A 787 5.63 -11.65 -30.36
CA VAL A 787 5.11 -12.95 -29.91
C VAL A 787 4.71 -13.78 -31.12
N LEU A 788 4.08 -13.20 -32.14
CA LEU A 788 3.71 -13.87 -33.37
C LEU A 788 4.97 -14.22 -34.16
N ALA A 789 5.95 -13.33 -34.24
CA ALA A 789 7.25 -13.59 -34.85
C ALA A 789 8.06 -14.60 -34.05
N PHE A 790 8.01 -14.58 -32.71
CA PHE A 790 8.65 -15.58 -31.87
C PHE A 790 7.95 -16.93 -32.00
N PHE A 791 6.62 -16.95 -32.02
CA PHE A 791 5.82 -18.14 -32.28
C PHE A 791 6.05 -18.66 -33.70
N TRP A 792 6.19 -17.78 -34.69
CA TRP A 792 6.48 -18.13 -36.07
C TRP A 792 7.92 -18.59 -36.25
N VAL A 793 8.89 -17.96 -35.57
CA VAL A 793 10.29 -18.38 -35.54
C VAL A 793 10.44 -19.69 -34.76
N THR A 794 9.67 -19.92 -33.69
CA THR A 794 9.71 -21.19 -32.94
C THR A 794 8.96 -22.29 -33.68
N LEU A 795 7.83 -22.01 -34.34
CA LEU A 795 7.16 -22.94 -35.26
C LEU A 795 8.03 -23.23 -36.48
N LEU A 796 8.65 -22.22 -37.07
CA LEU A 796 9.58 -22.38 -38.19
C LEU A 796 10.83 -23.12 -37.74
N ARG A 797 11.42 -22.81 -36.58
CA ARG A 797 12.53 -23.59 -36.01
C ARG A 797 12.11 -25.00 -35.65
N ARG A 798 10.90 -25.24 -35.16
CA ARG A 798 10.39 -26.59 -34.91
C ARG A 798 10.13 -27.34 -36.22
N THR A 799 9.59 -26.67 -37.23
CA THR A 799 9.30 -27.26 -38.54
C THR A 799 10.58 -27.50 -39.33
N VAL A 800 11.53 -26.57 -39.28
CA VAL A 800 12.86 -26.66 -39.86
C VAL A 800 13.71 -27.64 -39.06
N ALA A 801 13.67 -27.69 -37.72
CA ALA A 801 14.38 -28.72 -36.95
C ALA A 801 13.76 -30.10 -37.16
N LYS A 802 12.43 -30.20 -37.34
CA LYS A 802 11.77 -31.47 -37.66
C LYS A 802 12.10 -31.92 -39.08
N ARG A 803 12.02 -31.03 -40.07
CA ARG A 803 12.46 -31.27 -41.45
C ARG A 803 13.96 -31.48 -41.56
N SER A 804 14.77 -30.82 -40.76
CA SER A 804 16.23 -30.92 -40.72
C SER A 804 16.68 -32.13 -39.94
N ASN A 805 15.92 -32.62 -38.96
CA ASN A 805 16.16 -33.93 -38.33
C ASN A 805 15.63 -35.05 -39.22
N GLU A 806 14.50 -34.88 -39.90
CA GLU A 806 14.00 -35.85 -40.89
C GLU A 806 14.97 -35.91 -42.10
N LEU A 807 15.43 -34.77 -42.63
CA LEU A 807 16.50 -34.74 -43.65
C LEU A 807 17.85 -35.16 -43.09
N ALA A 808 18.24 -34.79 -41.87
CA ALA A 808 19.53 -35.20 -41.32
C ALA A 808 19.52 -36.70 -41.04
N VAL A 809 18.43 -37.29 -40.57
CA VAL A 809 18.30 -38.74 -40.43
C VAL A 809 18.26 -39.41 -41.80
N GLU A 810 17.55 -38.86 -42.79
CA GLU A 810 17.54 -39.43 -44.14
C GLU A 810 18.87 -39.26 -44.89
N ILE A 811 19.59 -38.15 -44.68
CA ILE A 811 20.93 -37.87 -45.22
C ILE A 811 21.98 -38.66 -44.43
N GLU A 812 21.86 -38.82 -43.11
CA GLU A 812 22.76 -39.62 -42.29
C GLU A 812 22.57 -41.11 -42.60
N GLU A 813 21.33 -41.60 -42.78
CA GLU A 813 21.06 -42.94 -43.27
C GLU A 813 21.54 -43.14 -44.71
N ARG A 814 21.32 -42.19 -45.62
CA ARG A 814 21.84 -42.28 -47.00
C ARG A 814 23.35 -42.15 -47.07
N GLU A 815 23.98 -41.28 -46.28
CA GLU A 815 25.43 -41.13 -46.19
C GLU A 815 26.05 -42.34 -45.50
N LEU A 816 25.43 -42.94 -44.47
CA LEU A 816 25.90 -44.19 -43.87
C LEU A 816 25.76 -45.34 -44.85
N VAL A 817 24.65 -45.44 -45.59
CA VAL A 817 24.45 -46.49 -46.60
C VAL A 817 25.36 -46.29 -47.80
N GLU A 818 25.60 -45.06 -48.26
CA GLU A 818 26.53 -44.74 -49.35
C GLU A 818 27.98 -44.89 -48.91
N ARG A 819 28.36 -44.50 -47.70
CA ARG A 819 29.68 -44.77 -47.13
C ARG A 819 29.90 -46.26 -46.90
N HIS A 820 28.90 -46.99 -46.38
CA HIS A 820 28.96 -48.45 -46.26
C HIS A 820 29.07 -49.10 -47.64
N ARG A 821 28.29 -48.67 -48.64
CA ARG A 821 28.38 -49.20 -50.00
C ARG A 821 29.70 -48.85 -50.69
N ALA A 822 30.21 -47.63 -50.51
CA ALA A 822 31.51 -47.22 -51.06
C ALA A 822 32.65 -48.01 -50.41
N MET A 823 32.61 -48.19 -49.07
CA MET A 823 33.58 -49.02 -48.35
C MET A 823 33.45 -50.51 -48.71
N GLU A 824 32.25 -51.05 -48.87
CA GLU A 824 32.05 -52.44 -49.31
C GLU A 824 32.48 -52.66 -50.77
N GLN A 825 32.28 -51.67 -51.65
CA GLN A 825 32.76 -51.72 -53.03
C GLN A 825 34.28 -51.62 -53.10
N GLU A 826 34.91 -50.78 -52.29
CA GLU A 826 36.37 -50.67 -52.21
C GLU A 826 36.98 -51.95 -51.59
N ARG A 827 36.39 -52.47 -50.51
CA ARG A 827 36.81 -53.73 -49.89
C ARG A 827 36.58 -54.93 -50.81
N SER A 828 35.50 -54.97 -51.58
CA SER A 828 35.27 -55.99 -52.61
C SER A 828 36.24 -55.87 -53.77
N ARG A 829 36.59 -54.65 -54.19
CA ARG A 829 37.60 -54.42 -55.23
C ARG A 829 38.98 -54.87 -54.78
N MET A 830 39.40 -54.50 -53.56
CA MET A 830 40.65 -54.98 -52.97
C MET A 830 40.67 -56.50 -52.77
N ALA A 831 39.57 -57.10 -52.32
CA ALA A 831 39.46 -58.55 -52.18
C ALA A 831 39.50 -59.27 -53.54
N LYS A 832 39.00 -58.63 -54.60
CA LYS A 832 39.06 -59.16 -55.97
C LYS A 832 40.46 -59.07 -56.56
N ASP A 833 41.11 -57.91 -56.46
CA ASP A 833 42.50 -57.73 -56.89
C ASP A 833 43.43 -58.70 -56.12
N LEU A 834 43.17 -58.93 -54.82
CA LEU A 834 43.83 -59.93 -53.99
C LEU A 834 43.59 -61.37 -54.47
N HIS A 835 42.33 -61.72 -54.77
CA HIS A 835 41.98 -63.05 -55.27
C HIS A 835 42.65 -63.34 -56.60
N ASP A 836 42.78 -62.33 -57.46
CA ASP A 836 43.40 -62.47 -58.78
C ASP A 836 44.93 -62.62 -58.66
N GLU A 837 45.59 -61.84 -57.78
CA GLU A 837 47.06 -61.89 -57.60
C GLU A 837 47.51 -63.13 -56.80
N LEU A 838 46.82 -63.50 -55.72
CA LEU A 838 47.07 -64.76 -55.01
C LEU A 838 46.64 -65.98 -55.84
N GLY A 839 45.55 -65.87 -56.59
CA GLY A 839 45.03 -66.93 -57.44
C GLY A 839 46.01 -67.28 -58.57
N ALA A 840 46.61 -66.27 -59.21
CA ALA A 840 47.67 -66.48 -60.19
C ALA A 840 48.90 -67.16 -59.57
N GLY A 841 49.40 -66.67 -58.42
CA GLY A 841 50.55 -67.26 -57.74
C GLY A 841 50.30 -68.68 -57.19
N LEU A 842 49.10 -68.96 -56.67
CA LEU A 842 48.71 -70.31 -56.23
C LEU A 842 48.57 -71.27 -57.41
N THR A 843 48.12 -70.78 -58.57
CA THR A 843 48.05 -71.57 -59.80
C THR A 843 49.46 -71.93 -60.29
N GLU A 844 50.38 -70.97 -60.29
CA GLU A 844 51.78 -71.19 -60.63
C GLU A 844 52.45 -72.17 -59.64
N ALA A 845 52.19 -72.02 -58.34
CA ALA A 845 52.62 -72.97 -57.31
C ALA A 845 52.07 -74.39 -57.55
N GLY A 846 50.80 -74.50 -57.96
CA GLY A 846 50.16 -75.76 -58.33
C GLY A 846 50.80 -76.41 -59.56
N ILE A 847 51.14 -75.62 -60.59
CA ILE A 847 51.82 -76.09 -61.80
C ILE A 847 53.23 -76.58 -61.47
N LEU A 848 54.02 -75.81 -60.72
CA LEU A 848 55.35 -76.21 -60.24
C LEU A 848 55.29 -77.48 -59.39
N SER A 849 54.30 -77.61 -58.50
CA SER A 849 54.06 -78.84 -57.71
C SER A 849 53.71 -80.06 -58.57
N SER A 850 52.93 -79.88 -59.63
CA SER A 850 52.56 -80.94 -60.57
C SER A 850 53.76 -81.39 -61.41
N LEU A 851 54.57 -80.44 -61.89
CA LEU A 851 55.81 -80.72 -62.63
C LEU A 851 56.82 -81.50 -61.78
N MET A 852 56.92 -81.20 -60.48
CA MET A 852 57.77 -81.97 -59.54
C MET A 852 57.25 -83.40 -59.29
N ARG A 853 55.93 -83.62 -59.33
CA ARG A 853 55.34 -84.97 -59.18
C ARG A 853 55.44 -85.81 -60.44
N ASN A 854 55.78 -85.24 -61.59
CA ASN A 854 55.94 -85.98 -62.83
C ASN A 854 57.24 -86.84 -62.79
N PRO A 855 57.15 -88.18 -62.89
CA PRO A 855 58.32 -89.06 -62.82
C PRO A 855 59.27 -88.91 -64.02
N ALA A 856 58.82 -88.30 -65.13
CA ALA A 856 59.63 -88.08 -66.33
C ALA A 856 60.59 -86.87 -66.22
N VAL A 857 60.43 -86.00 -65.22
CA VAL A 857 61.33 -84.86 -65.00
C VAL A 857 62.57 -85.31 -64.19
N PRO A 858 63.81 -85.01 -64.66
CA PRO A 858 65.06 -85.31 -63.95
C PRO A 858 65.16 -84.68 -62.55
N ALA A 859 65.88 -85.32 -61.63
CA ALA A 859 65.95 -84.90 -60.23
C ALA A 859 66.58 -83.51 -60.02
N ASP A 860 67.58 -83.16 -60.83
CA ASP A 860 68.24 -81.84 -60.82
C ASP A 860 67.32 -80.69 -61.23
N GLN A 861 66.42 -80.93 -62.20
CA GLN A 861 65.38 -79.95 -62.59
C GLN A 861 64.27 -79.84 -61.54
N LYS A 862 63.96 -80.93 -60.83
CA LYS A 862 62.98 -80.91 -59.73
C LYS A 862 63.45 -80.05 -58.56
N ASP A 863 64.73 -80.10 -58.22
CA ASP A 863 65.31 -79.22 -57.19
C ASP A 863 65.21 -77.74 -57.60
N GLY A 864 65.40 -77.44 -58.89
CA GLY A 864 65.19 -76.09 -59.44
C GLY A 864 63.73 -75.63 -59.33
N TYR A 865 62.75 -76.50 -59.61
CA TYR A 865 61.33 -76.18 -59.42
C TYR A 865 60.94 -76.05 -57.94
N LEU A 866 61.56 -76.81 -57.04
CA LEU A 866 61.34 -76.70 -55.60
C LEU A 866 61.84 -75.35 -55.06
N ALA A 867 63.01 -74.90 -55.51
CA ALA A 867 63.55 -73.59 -55.17
C ALA A 867 62.64 -72.46 -55.68
N GLN A 868 62.16 -72.54 -56.93
CA GLN A 868 61.22 -71.58 -57.49
C GLN A 868 59.88 -71.57 -56.73
N LEU A 869 59.36 -72.74 -56.35
CA LEU A 869 58.16 -72.84 -55.54
C LEU A 869 58.35 -72.21 -54.16
N SER A 870 59.50 -72.44 -53.52
CA SER A 870 59.81 -71.86 -52.20
C SER A 870 59.92 -70.33 -52.27
N ASP A 871 60.54 -69.81 -53.33
CA ASP A 871 60.67 -68.36 -53.55
C ASP A 871 59.32 -67.71 -53.86
N LEU A 872 58.50 -68.37 -54.68
CA LEU A 872 57.12 -67.96 -54.97
C LEU A 872 56.26 -67.95 -53.70
N CYS A 873 56.35 -68.98 -52.85
CA CYS A 873 55.65 -69.03 -51.57
C CYS A 873 56.11 -67.91 -50.62
N CYS A 874 57.42 -67.62 -50.52
CA CYS A 874 57.92 -66.52 -49.69
C CYS A 874 57.46 -65.15 -50.21
N THR A 875 57.42 -64.98 -51.54
CA THR A 875 56.94 -63.76 -52.19
C THR A 875 55.45 -63.56 -51.93
N LEU A 876 54.64 -64.61 -52.04
CA LEU A 876 53.20 -64.57 -51.74
C LEU A 876 52.91 -64.26 -50.27
N VAL A 877 53.68 -64.82 -49.33
CA VAL A 877 53.53 -64.52 -47.89
C VAL A 877 53.91 -63.07 -47.59
N THR A 878 55.02 -62.59 -48.17
CA THR A 878 55.46 -61.20 -47.97
C THR A 878 54.44 -60.20 -48.58
N GLY A 879 53.89 -60.51 -49.76
CA GLY A 879 52.82 -59.71 -50.36
C GLY A 879 51.54 -59.71 -49.51
N LEU A 880 51.18 -60.85 -48.91
CA LEU A 880 50.04 -60.94 -47.99
C LEU A 880 50.23 -60.07 -46.74
N ASP A 881 51.42 -60.13 -46.11
CA ASP A 881 51.75 -59.32 -44.93
C ASP A 881 51.74 -57.81 -45.26
N GLU A 882 52.25 -57.41 -46.43
CA GLU A 882 52.21 -56.02 -46.93
C GLU A 882 50.77 -55.51 -47.10
N ILE A 883 49.85 -56.35 -47.59
CA ILE A 883 48.43 -56.02 -47.76
C ILE A 883 47.69 -56.00 -46.43
N VAL A 884 47.94 -56.97 -45.54
CA VAL A 884 47.36 -57.00 -44.19
C VAL A 884 47.74 -55.74 -43.42
N TRP A 885 48.98 -55.28 -43.52
CA TRP A 885 49.39 -54.00 -42.91
C TRP A 885 48.65 -52.80 -43.53
N ALA A 886 48.59 -52.74 -44.87
CA ALA A 886 47.96 -51.63 -45.59
C ALA A 886 46.44 -51.52 -45.37
N VAL A 887 45.73 -52.62 -45.12
CA VAL A 887 44.27 -52.66 -44.93
C VAL A 887 43.87 -52.61 -43.44
N ASN A 888 44.79 -52.86 -42.50
CA ASN A 888 44.48 -52.83 -41.08
C ASN A 888 44.23 -51.39 -40.58
N PRO A 889 43.05 -51.08 -40.02
CA PRO A 889 42.73 -49.74 -39.51
C PRO A 889 43.56 -49.33 -38.29
N ARG A 890 44.22 -50.28 -37.61
CA ARG A 890 45.00 -50.00 -36.39
C ARG A 890 46.34 -49.30 -36.62
N TYR A 891 46.81 -49.16 -37.86
CA TYR A 891 48.11 -48.57 -38.22
C TYR A 891 47.96 -47.33 -39.11
N ASP A 892 46.94 -46.52 -38.86
CA ASP A 892 46.53 -45.42 -39.75
C ASP A 892 47.23 -44.09 -39.44
N SER A 893 48.15 -44.04 -38.48
CA SER A 893 48.90 -42.82 -38.17
C SER A 893 50.15 -42.67 -39.03
N VAL A 894 50.59 -41.42 -39.23
CA VAL A 894 51.88 -41.13 -39.90
C VAL A 894 53.06 -41.71 -39.11
N ALA A 895 52.93 -41.82 -37.78
CA ALA A 895 53.95 -42.42 -36.92
C ALA A 895 54.10 -43.94 -37.20
N ASP A 896 52.99 -44.65 -37.39
CA ASP A 896 53.02 -46.08 -37.74
C ASP A 896 53.66 -46.32 -39.12
N LEU A 897 53.35 -45.46 -40.09
CA LEU A 897 53.97 -45.48 -41.42
C LEU A 897 55.48 -45.24 -41.32
N ALA A 898 55.90 -44.23 -40.56
CA ALA A 898 57.32 -43.91 -40.38
C ALA A 898 58.08 -45.06 -39.71
N GLY A 899 57.48 -45.70 -38.70
CA GLY A 899 58.04 -46.88 -38.04
C GLY A 899 58.20 -48.07 -38.99
N TYR A 900 57.18 -48.38 -39.77
CA TYR A 900 57.20 -49.49 -40.72
C TYR A 900 58.22 -49.28 -41.85
N PHE A 901 58.28 -48.08 -42.42
CA PHE A 901 59.20 -47.75 -43.51
C PHE A 901 60.66 -47.78 -43.06
N SER A 902 60.91 -47.30 -41.84
CA SER A 902 62.23 -47.35 -41.23
C SER A 902 62.73 -48.78 -41.05
N LEU A 903 61.84 -49.67 -40.56
CA LEU A 903 62.14 -51.09 -40.40
C LEU A 903 62.48 -51.76 -41.74
N ILE A 904 61.68 -51.50 -42.77
CA ILE A 904 61.90 -52.07 -44.11
C ILE A 904 63.17 -51.52 -44.75
N ALA A 905 63.38 -50.20 -44.75
CA ALA A 905 64.59 -49.60 -45.35
C ALA A 905 65.87 -50.12 -44.68
N GLN A 906 65.89 -50.20 -43.35
CA GLN A 906 67.04 -50.76 -42.63
C GLN A 906 67.29 -52.22 -43.00
N ARG A 907 66.24 -53.05 -43.05
CA ARG A 907 66.38 -54.47 -43.40
C ARG A 907 66.87 -54.65 -44.84
N PHE A 908 66.27 -53.91 -45.78
CA PHE A 908 66.53 -54.05 -47.20
C PHE A 908 67.91 -53.53 -47.60
N LEU A 909 68.31 -52.36 -47.10
CA LEU A 909 69.62 -51.77 -47.41
C LEU A 909 70.78 -52.51 -46.73
N LYS A 910 70.56 -53.05 -45.53
CA LYS A 910 71.55 -53.88 -44.84
C LYS A 910 71.91 -55.14 -45.63
N LEU A 911 70.93 -55.78 -46.28
CA LEU A 911 71.17 -56.94 -47.15
C LEU A 911 72.01 -56.58 -48.38
N ALA A 912 71.87 -55.35 -48.89
CA ALA A 912 72.66 -54.83 -50.00
C ALA A 912 74.03 -54.27 -49.59
N GLY A 913 74.38 -54.29 -48.30
CA GLY A 913 75.64 -53.74 -47.79
C GLY A 913 75.71 -52.21 -47.72
N ILE A 914 74.57 -51.52 -47.80
CA ILE A 914 74.47 -50.06 -47.83
C ILE A 914 74.09 -49.53 -46.45
N HIS A 915 74.80 -48.51 -45.96
CA HIS A 915 74.50 -47.91 -44.65
C HIS A 915 73.26 -47.02 -44.73
N CYS A 916 72.28 -47.24 -43.86
CA CYS A 916 71.06 -46.44 -43.78
C CYS A 916 71.11 -45.46 -42.60
N ARG A 917 71.10 -44.15 -42.87
CA ARG A 917 70.94 -43.11 -41.84
C ARG A 917 69.49 -42.66 -41.79
N LEU A 918 68.86 -42.84 -40.63
CA LEU A 918 67.49 -42.41 -40.40
C LEU A 918 67.46 -41.05 -39.71
N LYS A 919 66.60 -40.16 -40.19
CA LYS A 919 66.21 -38.93 -39.51
C LYS A 919 64.69 -38.85 -39.50
N ILE A 920 64.09 -39.02 -38.33
CA ILE A 920 62.63 -38.96 -38.14
C ILE A 920 62.38 -37.84 -37.14
N ASP A 921 61.47 -36.93 -37.48
CA ASP A 921 61.09 -35.83 -36.57
C ASP A 921 60.11 -36.34 -35.49
N ASP A 922 60.21 -35.83 -34.27
CA ASP A 922 59.34 -36.25 -33.14
C ASP A 922 57.92 -35.69 -33.28
N ALA A 923 57.73 -34.64 -34.10
CA ALA A 923 56.45 -33.95 -34.31
C ALA A 923 55.41 -34.73 -35.17
N ILE A 924 55.62 -36.01 -35.44
CA ILE A 924 54.85 -36.79 -36.44
C ILE A 924 53.52 -37.36 -35.88
N THR A 925 53.24 -37.24 -34.58
CA THR A 925 52.28 -38.11 -33.87
C THR A 925 50.78 -37.78 -34.00
N ALA A 926 50.37 -36.74 -34.74
CA ALA A 926 48.98 -36.24 -34.68
C ALA A 926 48.13 -36.41 -35.96
N HIS A 927 48.64 -37.06 -37.00
CA HIS A 927 47.94 -37.13 -38.30
C HIS A 927 47.65 -38.58 -38.73
N HIS A 928 46.44 -38.79 -39.28
CA HIS A 928 46.00 -40.06 -39.83
C HIS A 928 46.01 -40.04 -41.37
N LEU A 929 46.38 -41.16 -41.99
CA LEU A 929 46.38 -41.39 -43.44
C LEU A 929 45.37 -42.50 -43.77
N ASP A 930 44.59 -42.30 -44.82
CA ASP A 930 43.70 -43.35 -45.30
C ASP A 930 44.48 -44.54 -45.88
N SER A 931 43.80 -45.68 -45.95
CA SER A 931 44.36 -46.95 -46.44
C SER A 931 44.97 -46.83 -47.84
N ARG A 932 44.28 -46.11 -48.74
CA ARG A 932 44.69 -45.93 -50.14
C ARG A 932 45.98 -45.12 -50.25
N THR A 933 46.09 -44.04 -49.51
CA THR A 933 47.27 -43.16 -49.47
C THR A 933 48.46 -43.89 -48.87
N ARG A 934 48.26 -44.57 -47.73
CA ARG A 934 49.31 -45.38 -47.07
C ARG A 934 49.87 -46.48 -47.99
N HIS A 935 49.00 -47.22 -48.67
CA HIS A 935 49.42 -48.27 -49.60
C HIS A 935 50.16 -47.71 -50.82
N GLY A 936 49.63 -46.64 -51.41
CA GLY A 936 50.24 -46.01 -52.59
C GLY A 936 51.61 -45.38 -52.30
N ILE A 937 51.77 -44.74 -51.13
CA ILE A 937 53.05 -44.23 -50.65
C ILE A 937 54.05 -45.37 -50.43
N PHE A 938 53.61 -46.48 -49.84
CA PHE A 938 54.47 -47.64 -49.60
C PHE A 938 55.04 -48.24 -50.89
N LEU A 939 54.20 -48.39 -51.92
CA LEU A 939 54.67 -48.88 -53.22
C LEU A 939 55.69 -47.95 -53.87
N ALA A 940 55.44 -46.63 -53.83
CA ALA A 940 56.40 -45.65 -54.36
C ALA A 940 57.72 -45.65 -53.57
N PHE A 941 57.66 -45.76 -52.25
CA PHE A 941 58.82 -45.87 -51.38
C PHE A 941 59.64 -47.14 -51.64
N LYS A 942 58.97 -48.29 -51.77
CA LYS A 942 59.60 -49.58 -52.10
C LYS A 942 60.29 -49.53 -53.46
N GLU A 943 59.65 -48.91 -54.45
CA GLU A 943 60.23 -48.71 -55.77
C GLU A 943 61.46 -47.78 -55.72
N ALA A 944 61.42 -46.70 -54.94
CA ALA A 944 62.58 -45.85 -54.73
C ALA A 944 63.76 -46.59 -54.07
N LEU A 945 63.50 -47.42 -53.06
CA LEU A 945 64.52 -48.27 -52.43
C LEU A 945 65.11 -49.29 -53.41
N ASN A 946 64.27 -49.94 -54.22
CA ASN A 946 64.72 -50.88 -55.26
C ASN A 946 65.62 -50.20 -56.28
N ASN A 947 65.24 -48.98 -56.72
CA ASN A 947 66.03 -48.21 -57.67
C ASN A 947 67.40 -47.84 -57.09
N ILE A 948 67.46 -47.45 -55.82
CA ILE A 948 68.74 -47.20 -55.13
C ILE A 948 69.60 -48.46 -55.13
N VAL A 949 69.08 -49.59 -54.65
CA VAL A 949 69.88 -50.83 -54.52
C VAL A 949 70.37 -51.34 -55.87
N ARG A 950 69.54 -51.27 -56.91
CA ARG A 950 69.87 -51.82 -58.24
C ARG A 950 70.74 -50.89 -59.09
N HIS A 951 70.61 -49.57 -58.94
CA HIS A 951 71.15 -48.63 -59.91
C HIS A 951 72.12 -47.59 -59.34
N SER A 952 72.11 -47.29 -58.04
CA SER A 952 72.91 -46.17 -57.50
C SER A 952 74.39 -46.51 -57.26
N GLY A 953 74.72 -47.76 -56.93
CA GLY A 953 76.05 -48.13 -56.41
C GLY A 953 76.41 -47.40 -55.11
N ALA A 954 75.43 -46.85 -54.39
CA ALA A 954 75.63 -46.05 -53.20
C ALA A 954 76.19 -46.86 -52.03
N THR A 955 76.98 -46.20 -51.18
CA THR A 955 77.50 -46.77 -49.93
C THR A 955 76.69 -46.33 -48.71
N GLU A 956 75.96 -45.21 -48.84
CA GLU A 956 75.12 -44.65 -47.80
C GLU A 956 73.83 -44.07 -48.40
N VAL A 957 72.72 -44.28 -47.69
CA VAL A 957 71.39 -43.73 -47.99
C VAL A 957 70.85 -43.06 -46.74
N ARG A 958 70.29 -41.87 -46.90
CA ARG A 958 69.60 -41.13 -45.84
C ARG A 958 68.10 -41.15 -46.10
N LEU A 959 67.35 -41.72 -45.17
CA LEU A 959 65.90 -41.64 -45.13
C LEU A 959 65.48 -40.57 -44.12
N THR A 960 64.81 -39.53 -44.60
CA THR A 960 64.23 -38.50 -43.75
C THR A 960 62.71 -38.50 -43.87
N ILE A 961 62.02 -38.57 -42.73
CA ILE A 961 60.57 -38.46 -42.65
C ILE A 961 60.26 -37.33 -41.68
N GLU A 962 59.62 -36.27 -42.17
CA GLU A 962 59.32 -35.07 -41.41
C GLU A 962 57.99 -34.44 -41.86
N VAL A 963 57.39 -33.65 -40.97
CA VAL A 963 56.20 -32.85 -41.30
C VAL A 963 56.63 -31.38 -41.35
N VAL A 964 56.57 -30.79 -42.55
CA VAL A 964 57.00 -29.40 -42.79
C VAL A 964 55.82 -28.62 -43.36
N GLU A 965 55.43 -27.54 -42.69
CA GLU A 965 54.31 -26.67 -43.09
C GLU A 965 52.98 -27.44 -43.32
N GLY A 966 52.67 -28.40 -42.45
CA GLY A 966 51.46 -29.21 -42.58
C GLY A 966 51.48 -30.19 -43.75
N ALA A 967 52.66 -30.56 -44.26
CA ALA A 967 52.82 -31.59 -45.28
C ALA A 967 53.79 -32.67 -44.82
N LEU A 968 53.42 -33.94 -45.01
CA LEU A 968 54.31 -35.08 -44.83
C LEU A 968 55.32 -35.11 -45.97
N VAL A 969 56.60 -35.03 -45.63
CA VAL A 969 57.71 -35.11 -46.56
C VAL A 969 58.53 -36.35 -46.24
N ILE A 970 58.59 -37.27 -47.21
CA ILE A 970 59.42 -38.48 -47.15
C ILE A 970 60.52 -38.31 -48.20
N SER A 971 61.78 -38.33 -47.78
CA SER A 971 62.92 -38.21 -48.68
C SER A 971 63.92 -39.34 -48.51
N LEU A 972 64.36 -39.87 -49.65
CA LEU A 972 65.40 -40.89 -49.76
C LEU A 972 66.54 -40.28 -50.57
N ALA A 973 67.69 -40.06 -49.95
CA ALA A 973 68.88 -39.50 -50.59
C ALA A 973 70.04 -40.51 -50.57
N ASP A 974 70.53 -40.91 -51.73
CA ASP A 974 71.70 -41.78 -51.88
C ASP A 974 72.95 -40.99 -52.28
N ASN A 975 74.13 -41.53 -52.00
CA ASN A 975 75.43 -40.94 -52.39
C ASN A 975 76.05 -41.60 -53.64
N GLY A 976 75.23 -42.24 -54.48
CA GLY A 976 75.65 -43.03 -55.63
C GLY A 976 75.98 -42.22 -56.88
N CYS A 977 75.94 -42.89 -58.03
CA CYS A 977 76.36 -42.32 -59.31
C CYS A 977 75.39 -41.30 -59.95
N GLY A 978 74.19 -41.10 -59.37
CA GLY A 978 73.16 -40.23 -59.94
C GLY A 978 72.51 -40.79 -61.21
N ILE A 979 71.50 -40.12 -61.75
CA ILE A 979 70.82 -40.49 -62.99
C ILE A 979 71.45 -39.71 -64.15
N GLY A 980 71.98 -40.38 -65.17
CA GLY A 980 72.52 -39.75 -66.39
C GLY A 980 71.44 -39.29 -67.37
N GLU A 981 71.77 -38.43 -68.33
CA GLU A 981 70.85 -37.83 -69.33
C GLU A 981 70.18 -38.81 -70.32
N THR A 982 70.26 -40.13 -70.08
CA THR A 982 69.60 -41.17 -70.87
C THR A 982 68.53 -41.89 -70.05
N SER A 983 67.31 -41.34 -70.03
CA SER A 983 66.11 -42.01 -69.50
C SER A 983 64.96 -41.96 -70.52
N GLY A 984 65.11 -42.78 -71.56
CA GLY A 984 64.11 -43.14 -72.56
C GLY A 984 64.34 -44.58 -73.07
N LEU A 985 64.84 -45.46 -72.19
CA LEU A 985 65.14 -46.87 -72.50
C LEU A 985 64.05 -47.80 -71.95
N PRO A 986 63.68 -48.89 -72.65
CA PRO A 986 62.62 -49.80 -72.23
C PRO A 986 62.97 -50.45 -70.88
N GLY A 987 62.13 -50.27 -69.88
CA GLY A 987 62.37 -50.69 -68.49
C GLY A 987 62.48 -49.55 -67.48
N SER A 988 62.52 -48.28 -67.93
CA SER A 988 62.52 -47.08 -67.07
C SER A 988 61.12 -46.61 -66.63
N ASP A 989 60.15 -47.52 -66.51
CA ASP A 989 58.79 -47.17 -66.06
C ASP A 989 58.72 -46.92 -64.55
N GLY A 990 59.73 -47.33 -63.76
CA GLY A 990 59.73 -47.19 -62.30
C GLY A 990 59.60 -45.75 -61.81
N LEU A 991 60.37 -44.81 -62.37
CA LEU A 991 60.34 -43.40 -61.96
C LEU A 991 59.03 -42.71 -62.36
N ARG A 992 58.53 -42.99 -63.57
CA ARG A 992 57.26 -42.46 -64.08
C ARG A 992 56.07 -43.03 -63.30
N ASN A 993 56.10 -44.32 -63.00
CA ASN A 993 55.07 -44.98 -62.18
C ASN A 993 55.05 -44.46 -60.74
N MET A 994 56.21 -44.10 -60.17
CA MET A 994 56.26 -43.43 -58.86
C MET A 994 55.60 -42.06 -58.92
N ASP A 995 55.93 -41.23 -59.93
CA ASP A 995 55.35 -39.89 -60.07
C ASP A 995 53.84 -39.92 -60.36
N GLU A 996 53.40 -40.72 -61.35
CA GLU A 996 51.98 -40.89 -61.68
C GLU A 996 51.17 -41.41 -60.47
N ARG A 997 51.74 -42.34 -59.69
CA ARG A 997 51.09 -42.88 -58.49
C ARG A 997 50.99 -41.84 -57.39
N ILE A 998 52.05 -41.09 -57.11
CA ILE A 998 52.02 -40.05 -56.08
C ILE A 998 51.10 -38.89 -56.47
N GLN A 999 51.09 -38.49 -57.75
CA GLN A 999 50.15 -37.48 -58.26
C GLN A 999 48.69 -37.96 -58.18
N SER A 1000 48.42 -39.24 -58.44
CA SER A 1000 47.06 -39.81 -58.32
C SER A 1000 46.51 -39.79 -56.89
N LEU A 1001 47.39 -39.64 -55.90
CA LEU A 1001 47.06 -39.49 -54.48
C LEU A 1001 47.06 -38.01 -54.03
N GLY A 1002 47.21 -37.06 -54.96
CA GLY A 1002 47.27 -35.63 -54.67
C GLY A 1002 48.60 -35.18 -54.04
N GLY A 1003 49.63 -36.03 -54.05
CA GLY A 1003 50.99 -35.70 -53.63
C GLY A 1003 51.85 -35.21 -54.79
N THR A 1004 53.08 -34.82 -54.47
CA THR A 1004 54.10 -34.46 -55.47
C THR A 1004 55.35 -35.30 -55.27
N CYS A 1005 55.91 -35.83 -56.37
CA CYS A 1005 57.18 -36.53 -56.38
C CYS A 1005 58.21 -35.62 -57.06
N VAL A 1006 59.31 -35.34 -56.36
CA VAL A 1006 60.42 -34.55 -56.89
C VAL A 1006 61.67 -35.40 -56.82
N ILE A 1007 62.32 -35.60 -57.98
CA ILE A 1007 63.56 -36.34 -58.10
C ILE A 1007 64.67 -35.32 -58.43
N GLU A 1008 65.56 -35.10 -57.48
CA GLU A 1008 66.74 -34.25 -57.61
C GLU A 1008 67.96 -35.17 -57.79
N THR A 1009 68.66 -35.05 -58.91
CA THR A 1009 69.81 -35.91 -59.20
C THR A 1009 70.91 -35.10 -59.90
N GLN A 1010 72.16 -35.44 -59.60
CA GLN A 1010 73.31 -34.87 -60.28
C GLN A 1010 74.31 -35.99 -60.54
N SER A 1011 74.77 -36.10 -61.79
CA SER A 1011 75.69 -37.17 -62.19
C SER A 1011 76.95 -37.14 -61.33
N GLY A 1012 77.27 -38.27 -60.69
CA GLY A 1012 78.38 -38.45 -59.76
C GLY A 1012 78.16 -37.92 -58.33
N SER A 1013 76.99 -37.36 -57.98
CA SER A 1013 76.68 -36.79 -56.65
C SER A 1013 75.40 -37.35 -56.01
N GLY A 1014 74.93 -38.52 -56.47
CA GLY A 1014 73.78 -39.22 -55.90
C GLY A 1014 72.41 -38.76 -56.41
N THR A 1015 71.35 -39.38 -55.89
CA THR A 1015 69.95 -39.05 -56.19
C THR A 1015 69.15 -38.85 -54.91
N THR A 1016 68.28 -37.85 -54.90
CA THR A 1016 67.28 -37.61 -53.85
C THR A 1016 65.88 -37.70 -54.43
N VAL A 1017 65.11 -38.66 -53.95
CA VAL A 1017 63.68 -38.79 -54.26
C VAL A 1017 62.89 -38.25 -53.07
N ARG A 1018 62.04 -37.26 -53.30
CA ARG A 1018 61.23 -36.61 -52.27
C ARG A 1018 59.75 -36.70 -52.63
N PHE A 1019 58.98 -37.33 -51.75
CA PHE A 1019 57.53 -37.38 -51.82
C PHE A 1019 56.94 -36.39 -50.82
N ARG A 1020 56.05 -35.50 -51.27
CA ARG A 1020 55.36 -34.52 -50.42
C ARG A 1020 53.85 -34.68 -50.52
N PHE A 1021 53.20 -34.84 -49.37
CA PHE A 1021 51.74 -34.97 -49.23
C PHE A 1021 51.22 -33.91 -48.29
N LYS A 1022 50.19 -33.17 -48.68
CA LYS A 1022 49.56 -32.20 -47.79
C LYS A 1022 48.73 -32.96 -46.74
N LEU A 1023 49.04 -32.76 -45.46
CA LEU A 1023 48.23 -33.25 -44.37
C LEU A 1023 47.09 -32.25 -44.17
N LEU A 1024 45.86 -32.74 -44.16
CA LEU A 1024 44.71 -31.88 -43.90
C LEU A 1024 44.57 -31.72 -42.38
N ASP A 1025 44.75 -30.50 -41.88
CA ASP A 1025 44.49 -30.17 -40.47
C ASP A 1025 43.01 -30.37 -40.16
N LYS A 1026 42.71 -31.30 -39.24
CA LYS A 1026 41.47 -31.26 -38.48
C LYS A 1026 41.70 -30.38 -37.25
N THR A 1027 41.31 -29.11 -37.30
CA THR A 1027 40.86 -28.41 -36.09
C THR A 1027 39.55 -29.03 -35.59
N PRO A 1028 39.31 -29.05 -34.25
CA PRO A 1028 38.53 -30.07 -33.54
C PRO A 1028 37.12 -30.36 -34.04
#